data_AF-A0A3P6BSZ0-F1
#
_entry.id   AF-A0A3P6BSZ0-F1
#
_cell.length_a   1.000
_cell.length_b   1.000
_cell.length_c   1.000
_cell.angle_alpha   90.00
_cell.angle_beta   90.00
_cell.angle_gamma   90.00
#
_symmetry.space_group_name_H-M   'P 1'
#
loop_
_entity.id
_entity.type
_entity.pdbx_description
1 polymer ?
#
loop_
_entity_poly.entity_id
_entity_poly.type
_entity_poly.pdbx_seq_one_letter_code
_entity_poly.pdbx_strand_id
1 'polypeptide(L)'
;LTGKSPDLESTGSGTTTKRSSVSSGSRSRTRRDFLTRFTNSEHFTDKLQDWFSLSLQNSESDAPVFDPPFELVELQKFDYALEGVSFQQLTRMPNAVYGSTSASVEANAYLAIEDFLHATVKTLWEAFWSQEDEPVPFSVGCLYNQNLKFYQAEQALALGKLEDLSATGVLLKNPRHPHGKWDHILELALLRPDIESDHHQPSLPLLGEALFYALRILIARSVSRLDFSQSSNCVFILLVDTQHGGVVKVEGDVSKLDFDVSSVYDCAAEWIQKHSKISVSPVDRIWNKLGNANWGDIGTLQVVFATYHSIMQFFGPPRHSIEDLAADHTSRLHSRRQERHLGEDTSLNENGAFRSPEIVEVQEEEERGESMKLEVGSVLWLEDSNYQKGYQISHVSLPHHIASPVDDDDDSGRAVFLYVGSPPSQLEPAWEDMNLWYQVQRQTKILSVMKQRGLSSKYLPELHGSGRVIHPGQCQKPSSGGRCDHPWCGTPILATTPVGETVADLVNEGMFGPEEAIRCCHDCLSALSSSSSGGIRHGDIRPENVVYVTSGVRQPYFVLIGWGHAVLEERDRPAMNLHFSSTYALQEGKLCAASDAESLIYMLYFCCGGDLPDLDSVEGALQWRETSWSKRLIQQKLGDVSTILKAFSDYVDSLCGTPYPLDCDIWLRRLKRNLSEDHGKDIETSG
;
A
#
# COMPACT_ATOMS: atom_id res chain seq x y z
N LEU A 1 61.61 48.76 22.88
CA LEU A 1 62.51 47.67 22.44
C LEU A 1 61.86 47.04 21.21
N THR A 2 62.00 47.61 20.01
CA THR A 2 63.06 47.41 18.98
C THR A 2 63.00 46.06 18.25
N GLY A 3 62.87 46.12 16.92
CA GLY A 3 63.33 45.11 15.95
C GLY A 3 62.20 44.54 15.09
N LYS A 4 61.95 45.05 13.86
CA LYS A 4 62.66 44.90 12.57
C LYS A 4 62.47 43.56 11.86
N SER A 5 62.11 43.71 10.58
CA SER A 5 62.04 42.78 9.44
C SER A 5 63.25 41.82 9.31
N PRO A 6 63.15 40.84 8.41
CA PRO A 6 64.03 40.92 7.26
C PRO A 6 63.29 40.75 5.92
N ASP A 7 63.49 41.74 5.05
CA ASP A 7 63.45 41.57 3.61
C ASP A 7 64.72 40.85 3.15
N LEU A 8 64.57 39.96 2.17
CA LEU A 8 65.64 39.54 1.28
C LEU A 8 65.21 39.88 -0.15
N GLU A 9 65.78 40.96 -0.68
CA GLU A 9 65.83 41.25 -2.11
C GLU A 9 66.89 40.38 -2.79
N SER A 10 66.58 39.91 -4.01
CA SER A 10 67.57 39.82 -5.11
C SER A 10 66.87 39.66 -6.47
N THR A 11 66.59 40.81 -7.09
CA THR A 11 66.90 41.17 -8.49
C THR A 11 67.01 40.11 -9.60
N GLY A 12 66.20 40.33 -10.66
CA GLY A 12 66.75 40.54 -12.01
C GLY A 12 66.35 39.57 -13.13
N SER A 13 65.37 39.98 -13.96
CA SER A 13 65.49 40.15 -15.43
C SER A 13 64.13 39.96 -16.11
N GLY A 14 63.78 40.92 -16.97
CA GLY A 14 62.46 41.05 -17.56
C GLY A 14 62.11 40.01 -18.62
N THR A 15 60.82 39.80 -18.80
CA THR A 15 60.14 39.76 -20.10
C THR A 15 58.63 39.65 -19.88
N THR A 16 57.90 40.67 -20.33
CA THR A 16 56.50 40.64 -20.80
C THR A 16 55.67 39.39 -20.50
N THR A 17 54.85 39.42 -19.46
CA THR A 17 53.55 38.73 -19.47
C THR A 17 52.52 39.59 -18.75
N LYS A 18 51.61 40.20 -19.52
CA LYS A 18 50.34 40.73 -19.04
C LYS A 18 49.61 39.57 -18.34
N ARG A 19 49.70 39.47 -17.01
CA ARG A 19 48.85 38.57 -16.23
C ARG A 19 47.46 39.19 -16.14
N SER A 20 46.56 38.62 -16.94
CA SER A 20 45.12 38.77 -16.93
C SER A 20 44.53 38.58 -15.54
N SER A 21 44.28 39.67 -14.82
CA SER A 21 43.47 39.69 -13.59
C SER A 21 42.06 40.25 -13.81
N VAL A 22 41.58 40.25 -15.06
CA VAL A 22 40.21 40.63 -15.42
C VAL A 22 39.42 39.38 -15.80
N SER A 23 38.41 39.04 -14.99
CA SER A 23 37.03 38.72 -15.45
C SER A 23 36.30 37.54 -14.77
N SER A 24 36.81 36.91 -13.71
CA SER A 24 35.94 35.96 -12.96
C SER A 24 34.77 36.68 -12.27
N GLY A 25 35.03 37.85 -11.68
CA GLY A 25 33.99 38.70 -11.08
C GLY A 25 33.05 39.35 -12.10
N SER A 26 33.54 39.69 -13.29
CA SER A 26 32.71 40.26 -14.37
C SER A 26 31.80 39.22 -15.00
N ARG A 27 32.30 38.00 -15.29
CA ARG A 27 31.50 36.90 -15.83
C ARG A 27 30.40 36.46 -14.86
N SER A 28 30.72 36.29 -13.58
CA SER A 28 29.73 35.96 -12.55
C SER A 28 28.65 37.05 -12.42
N ARG A 29 29.01 38.32 -12.61
CA ARG A 29 28.05 39.44 -12.59
C ARG A 29 27.12 39.42 -13.80
N THR A 30 27.65 39.26 -15.02
CA THR A 30 26.82 39.21 -16.24
C THR A 30 25.82 38.06 -16.21
N ARG A 31 26.23 36.89 -15.71
CA ARG A 31 25.32 35.73 -15.54
C ARG A 31 24.20 36.00 -14.53
N ARG A 32 24.49 36.68 -13.42
CA ARG A 32 23.45 37.10 -12.45
C ARG A 32 22.49 38.10 -13.08
N ASP A 33 23.03 39.09 -13.79
CA ASP A 33 22.22 40.11 -14.46
C ASP A 33 21.30 39.47 -15.52
N PHE A 34 21.79 38.48 -16.26
CA PHE A 34 20.98 37.66 -17.17
C PHE A 34 19.85 36.93 -16.43
N LEU A 35 20.16 36.19 -15.35
CA LEU A 35 19.17 35.47 -14.56
C LEU A 35 18.09 36.38 -13.94
N THR A 36 18.46 37.62 -13.58
CA THR A 36 17.51 38.62 -13.07
C THR A 36 16.56 39.17 -14.12
N ARG A 37 16.94 39.11 -15.41
CA ARG A 37 16.09 39.57 -16.54
C ARG A 37 15.30 38.43 -17.20
N PHE A 38 15.76 37.19 -17.06
CA PHE A 38 15.11 36.00 -17.62
C PHE A 38 13.98 35.49 -16.70
N THR A 39 12.84 36.18 -16.66
CA THR A 39 11.78 35.92 -15.67
C THR A 39 10.43 35.49 -16.24
N ASN A 40 10.20 35.62 -17.55
CA ASN A 40 8.91 35.32 -18.18
C ASN A 40 9.00 34.02 -18.99
N SER A 41 8.26 32.99 -18.57
CA SER A 41 8.21 31.69 -19.26
C SER A 41 7.48 31.77 -20.60
N GLU A 42 6.36 32.49 -20.69
CA GLU A 42 5.57 32.63 -21.93
C GLU A 42 6.41 33.24 -23.06
N HIS A 43 7.11 34.34 -22.78
CA HIS A 43 7.96 34.98 -23.79
C HIS A 43 9.15 34.10 -24.22
N PHE A 44 9.60 33.19 -23.36
CA PHE A 44 10.61 32.19 -23.73
C PHE A 44 10.01 31.10 -24.62
N THR A 45 8.83 30.58 -24.25
CA THR A 45 8.08 29.60 -25.04
C THR A 45 7.77 30.12 -26.44
N ASP A 46 7.36 31.38 -26.58
CA ASP A 46 7.10 32.03 -27.86
C ASP A 46 8.33 31.99 -28.79
N LYS A 47 9.54 32.13 -28.23
CA LYS A 47 10.81 32.05 -29.00
C LYS A 47 11.17 30.63 -29.43
N LEU A 48 10.58 29.62 -28.81
CA LEU A 48 10.79 28.20 -29.14
C LEU A 48 9.69 27.62 -30.03
N GLN A 49 8.58 28.34 -30.24
CA GLN A 49 7.41 27.85 -30.96
C GLN A 49 7.73 27.38 -32.39
N ASP A 50 8.55 28.13 -33.13
CA ASP A 50 8.97 27.78 -34.49
C ASP A 50 9.84 26.52 -34.49
N TRP A 51 10.70 26.37 -33.48
CA TRP A 51 11.58 25.20 -33.34
C TRP A 51 10.80 23.94 -32.97
N PHE A 52 9.81 24.04 -32.07
CA PHE A 52 8.90 22.92 -31.78
C PHE A 52 8.14 22.50 -33.03
N SER A 53 7.60 23.46 -33.77
CA SER A 53 6.84 23.21 -35.00
C SER A 53 7.68 22.49 -36.06
N LEU A 54 8.96 22.87 -36.22
CA LEU A 54 9.90 22.20 -37.12
C LEU A 54 10.26 20.79 -36.64
N SER A 55 10.38 20.58 -35.32
CA SER A 55 10.70 19.27 -34.74
C SER A 55 9.55 18.27 -34.94
N LEU A 56 8.31 18.74 -34.80
CA LEU A 56 7.08 17.98 -35.08
C LEU A 56 6.88 17.67 -36.58
N GLN A 57 7.32 18.54 -37.48
CA GLN A 57 7.24 18.29 -38.93
C GLN A 57 8.27 17.27 -39.41
N ASN A 58 9.41 17.16 -38.74
CA ASN A 58 10.47 16.21 -39.09
C ASN A 58 10.18 14.79 -38.57
N SER A 59 9.23 14.60 -37.65
CA SER A 59 8.76 13.28 -37.22
C SER A 59 7.71 12.74 -38.20
N GLU A 60 8.12 12.30 -39.38
CA GLU A 60 7.24 11.69 -40.42
C GLU A 60 6.79 10.24 -40.07
N SER A 61 6.87 9.81 -38.81
CA SER A 61 6.44 8.49 -38.33
C SER A 61 5.86 8.61 -36.92
N ASP A 62 5.03 7.64 -36.48
CA ASP A 62 4.49 7.48 -35.10
C ASP A 62 5.55 7.43 -33.97
N ALA A 63 6.81 7.77 -34.25
CA ALA A 63 7.89 7.87 -33.30
C ALA A 63 7.81 9.18 -32.48
N PRO A 64 8.12 9.14 -31.17
CA PRO A 64 8.07 10.31 -30.31
C PRO A 64 9.08 11.39 -30.76
N VAL A 65 8.68 12.67 -30.65
CA VAL A 65 9.50 13.84 -31.02
C VAL A 65 10.83 13.92 -30.25
N PHE A 66 10.85 13.45 -29.01
CA PHE A 66 12.03 13.43 -28.15
C PHE A 66 12.29 12.01 -27.63
N ASP A 67 13.56 11.64 -27.51
CA ASP A 67 13.96 10.37 -26.91
C ASP A 67 13.59 10.34 -25.42
N PRO A 68 13.16 9.20 -24.87
CA PRO A 68 12.90 9.06 -23.44
C PRO A 68 14.21 9.22 -22.63
N PRO A 69 14.14 9.76 -21.40
CA PRO A 69 15.31 9.99 -20.56
C PRO A 69 15.95 8.71 -20.01
N PHE A 70 15.19 7.62 -19.95
CA PHE A 70 15.58 6.33 -19.36
C PHE A 70 15.17 5.18 -20.27
N GLU A 71 15.98 4.13 -20.31
CA GLU A 71 15.60 2.90 -21.01
C GLU A 71 14.72 2.02 -20.12
N LEU A 72 13.77 1.29 -20.71
CA LEU A 72 12.87 0.40 -19.97
C LEU A 72 13.63 -0.63 -19.12
N VAL A 73 14.76 -1.14 -19.64
CA VAL A 73 15.61 -2.11 -18.94
C VAL A 73 16.25 -1.50 -17.68
N GLU A 74 16.57 -0.20 -17.69
CA GLU A 74 17.09 0.50 -16.51
C GLU A 74 16.00 0.64 -15.45
N LEU A 75 14.78 1.01 -15.86
CA LEU A 75 13.62 1.12 -14.97
C LEU A 75 13.27 -0.23 -14.33
N GLN A 76 13.31 -1.33 -15.09
CA GLN A 76 13.06 -2.69 -14.58
C GLN A 76 14.11 -3.12 -13.54
N LYS A 77 15.40 -2.82 -13.79
CA LYS A 77 16.46 -3.10 -12.80
C LYS A 77 16.28 -2.27 -11.54
N PHE A 78 15.86 -1.02 -11.70
CA PHE A 78 15.62 -0.10 -10.60
C PHE A 78 14.41 -0.55 -9.76
N ASP A 79 13.32 -0.95 -10.39
CA ASP A 79 12.15 -1.54 -9.72
C ASP A 79 12.53 -2.77 -8.89
N TYR A 80 13.26 -3.71 -9.49
CA TYR A 80 13.75 -4.90 -8.80
C TYR A 80 14.65 -4.56 -7.59
N ALA A 81 15.52 -3.55 -7.71
CA ALA A 81 16.36 -3.10 -6.60
C ALA A 81 15.54 -2.45 -5.46
N LEU A 82 14.40 -1.84 -5.79
CA LEU A 82 13.47 -1.26 -4.81
C LEU A 82 12.53 -2.31 -4.19
N GLU A 83 12.59 -3.58 -4.62
CA GLU A 83 11.73 -4.64 -4.09
C GLU A 83 12.04 -4.91 -2.60
N GLY A 84 11.15 -4.41 -1.73
CA GLY A 84 11.30 -4.42 -0.26
C GLY A 84 11.56 -3.05 0.37
N VAL A 85 11.68 -1.99 -0.44
CA VAL A 85 11.77 -0.60 0.00
C VAL A 85 10.36 -0.02 0.12
N SER A 86 9.98 0.45 1.32
CA SER A 86 8.62 0.95 1.59
C SER A 86 8.52 2.47 1.44
N PHE A 87 7.84 2.92 0.39
CA PHE A 87 7.46 4.32 0.22
C PHE A 87 6.16 4.61 1.00
N GLN A 88 6.15 5.66 1.82
CA GLN A 88 4.99 6.03 2.62
C GLN A 88 4.55 7.46 2.30
N GLN A 89 3.53 7.58 1.45
CA GLN A 89 2.78 8.82 1.23
C GLN A 89 1.56 8.84 2.17
N LEU A 90 1.36 9.95 2.86
CA LEU A 90 0.28 10.20 3.80
C LEU A 90 -0.88 10.99 3.18
N THR A 91 -0.57 11.90 2.25
CA THR A 91 -1.53 12.81 1.61
C THR A 91 -1.89 12.30 0.23
N ARG A 92 -3.17 11.96 0.02
CA ARG A 92 -3.69 11.44 -1.25
C ARG A 92 -3.84 12.56 -2.28
N MET A 93 -3.50 12.28 -3.54
CA MET A 93 -3.74 13.18 -4.67
C MET A 93 -5.26 13.32 -4.90
N PRO A 94 -5.82 14.54 -5.00
CA PRO A 94 -7.24 14.71 -5.24
C PRO A 94 -7.61 14.28 -6.66
N ASN A 95 -8.72 13.55 -6.80
CA ASN A 95 -9.18 13.06 -8.10
C ASN A 95 -10.04 14.13 -8.81
N ALA A 96 -9.66 14.47 -10.05
CA ALA A 96 -10.39 15.42 -10.90
C ALA A 96 -11.86 15.02 -11.17
N VAL A 97 -12.22 13.73 -11.08
CA VAL A 97 -13.57 13.23 -11.36
C VAL A 97 -14.60 13.64 -10.28
N TYR A 98 -14.16 13.95 -9.06
CA TYR A 98 -15.04 14.23 -7.90
C TYR A 98 -14.97 15.68 -7.40
N GLY A 99 -14.13 16.52 -8.00
CA GLY A 99 -13.92 17.91 -7.60
C GLY A 99 -14.28 18.90 -8.70
N SER A 100 -15.24 19.78 -8.44
CA SER A 100 -15.30 21.08 -9.13
C SER A 100 -13.92 21.75 -9.01
N THR A 101 -13.49 22.48 -10.06
CA THR A 101 -12.32 23.38 -10.15
C THR A 101 -12.35 24.47 -9.06
N SER A 102 -12.29 24.06 -7.81
CA SER A 102 -12.29 24.90 -6.63
C SER A 102 -10.87 25.02 -6.12
N ALA A 103 -10.52 26.19 -5.60
CA ALA A 103 -9.20 26.44 -5.00
C ALA A 103 -8.80 25.41 -3.92
N SER A 104 -9.79 24.72 -3.32
CA SER A 104 -9.55 23.64 -2.35
C SER A 104 -8.97 22.36 -2.96
N VAL A 105 -9.29 22.03 -4.22
CA VAL A 105 -8.76 20.85 -4.92
C VAL A 105 -7.31 21.10 -5.32
N GLU A 106 -7.02 22.28 -5.86
CA GLU A 106 -5.67 22.71 -6.21
C GLU A 106 -4.75 22.76 -4.97
N ALA A 107 -5.26 23.26 -3.85
CA ALA A 107 -4.60 23.22 -2.56
C ALA A 107 -4.15 21.83 -2.12
N ASN A 108 -5.07 20.87 -2.16
CA ASN A 108 -4.80 19.50 -1.76
C ASN A 108 -3.83 18.81 -2.73
N ALA A 109 -3.84 19.18 -4.01
CA ALA A 109 -2.89 18.66 -4.99
C ALA A 109 -1.46 19.11 -4.68
N TYR A 110 -1.24 20.37 -4.30
CA TYR A 110 0.08 20.84 -3.88
C TYR A 110 0.59 20.13 -2.61
N LEU A 111 -0.29 19.91 -1.61
CA LEU A 111 0.06 19.14 -0.42
C LEU A 111 0.41 17.68 -0.74
N ALA A 112 -0.35 17.04 -1.62
CA ALA A 112 -0.11 15.67 -2.05
C ALA A 112 1.24 15.53 -2.79
N ILE A 113 1.58 16.49 -3.65
CA ILE A 113 2.89 16.51 -4.34
C ILE A 113 4.03 16.79 -3.38
N GLU A 114 3.89 17.72 -2.43
CA GLU A 114 4.91 17.96 -1.41
C GLU A 114 5.21 16.68 -0.63
N ASP A 115 4.17 15.98 -0.18
CA ASP A 115 4.29 14.74 0.58
C ASP A 115 4.85 13.59 -0.27
N PHE A 116 4.43 13.45 -1.53
CA PHE A 116 4.99 12.48 -2.47
C PHE A 116 6.49 12.69 -2.70
N LEU A 117 6.91 13.91 -3.03
CA LEU A 117 8.34 14.21 -3.24
C LEU A 117 9.14 14.02 -1.97
N HIS A 118 8.56 14.34 -0.81
CA HIS A 118 9.19 14.10 0.48
C HIS A 118 9.37 12.60 0.76
N ALA A 119 8.34 11.78 0.53
CA ALA A 119 8.40 10.33 0.66
C ALA A 119 9.44 9.73 -0.29
N THR A 120 9.46 10.16 -1.55
CA THR A 120 10.42 9.69 -2.57
C THR A 120 11.86 10.02 -2.17
N VAL A 121 12.18 11.30 -1.91
CA VAL A 121 13.56 11.71 -1.64
C VAL A 121 14.08 11.13 -0.33
N LYS A 122 13.23 11.02 0.70
CA LYS A 122 13.58 10.41 1.98
C LYS A 122 13.92 8.93 1.81
N THR A 123 13.03 8.19 1.15
CA THR A 123 13.15 6.74 1.00
C THR A 123 14.38 6.38 0.15
N LEU A 124 14.62 7.12 -0.94
CA LEU A 124 15.82 6.94 -1.77
C LEU A 124 17.10 7.29 -1.00
N TRP A 125 17.09 8.37 -0.21
CA TRP A 125 18.24 8.70 0.62
C TRP A 125 18.56 7.59 1.61
N GLU A 126 17.54 7.08 2.30
CA GLU A 126 17.67 6.02 3.29
C GLU A 126 18.19 4.72 2.66
N ALA A 127 17.67 4.32 1.50
CA ALA A 127 18.05 3.09 0.82
C ALA A 127 19.45 3.14 0.17
N PHE A 128 19.84 4.27 -0.43
CA PHE A 128 21.03 4.34 -1.28
C PHE A 128 22.22 5.11 -0.68
N TRP A 129 22.00 6.13 0.16
CA TRP A 129 23.07 7.02 0.66
C TRP A 129 23.26 7.00 2.17
N SER A 130 22.22 6.78 2.97
CA SER A 130 22.27 6.97 4.43
C SER A 130 23.17 5.97 5.17
N GLN A 131 23.72 6.40 6.29
CA GLN A 131 24.19 5.53 7.37
C GLN A 131 23.17 5.62 8.51
N GLU A 132 23.12 4.61 9.39
CA GLU A 132 22.28 4.66 10.59
C GLU A 132 22.44 6.01 11.31
N ASP A 133 21.33 6.71 11.53
CA ASP A 133 21.19 8.02 12.18
C ASP A 133 21.60 9.29 11.38
N GLU A 134 21.90 9.23 10.08
CA GLU A 134 22.14 10.46 9.28
C GLU A 134 20.83 11.19 8.89
N PRO A 135 20.67 12.50 9.20
CA PRO A 135 19.47 13.24 8.86
C PRO A 135 19.36 13.52 7.35
N VAL A 136 18.16 13.36 6.80
CA VAL A 136 17.87 13.64 5.38
C VAL A 136 18.20 15.10 5.03
N PRO A 137 19.12 15.36 4.08
CA PRO A 137 19.62 16.71 3.77
C PRO A 137 18.67 17.54 2.89
N PHE A 138 17.46 17.05 2.63
CA PHE A 138 16.50 17.66 1.71
C PHE A 138 15.33 18.31 2.44
N SER A 139 14.79 19.36 1.83
CA SER A 139 13.52 20.01 2.17
C SER A 139 12.68 20.13 0.91
N VAL A 140 11.37 19.98 1.04
CA VAL A 140 10.41 20.18 -0.05
C VAL A 140 9.64 21.47 0.18
N GLY A 141 9.32 22.21 -0.87
CA GLY A 141 8.49 23.40 -0.79
C GLY A 141 7.96 23.86 -2.14
N CYS A 142 6.86 24.63 -2.14
CA CYS A 142 6.27 25.21 -3.33
C CYS A 142 6.94 26.54 -3.73
N LEU A 143 7.20 26.69 -5.03
CA LEU A 143 7.70 27.89 -5.69
C LEU A 143 6.56 28.89 -5.94
N TYR A 144 6.77 30.13 -5.52
CA TYR A 144 5.82 31.22 -5.74
C TYR A 144 6.28 32.09 -6.90
N ASN A 145 5.42 32.25 -7.90
CA ASN A 145 5.77 32.93 -9.15
C ASN A 145 6.12 34.42 -8.93
N GLN A 146 5.41 35.11 -8.02
CA GLN A 146 5.61 36.55 -7.77
C GLN A 146 7.01 36.91 -7.23
N ASN A 147 7.61 36.04 -6.41
CA ASN A 147 8.88 36.35 -5.74
C ASN A 147 9.98 35.32 -5.98
N LEU A 148 9.66 34.23 -6.70
CA LEU A 148 10.56 33.13 -7.05
C LEU A 148 11.25 32.50 -5.83
N LYS A 149 10.54 32.43 -4.70
CA LYS A 149 10.98 31.80 -3.44
C LYS A 149 10.13 30.59 -3.10
N PHE A 150 10.67 29.74 -2.22
CA PHE A 150 10.02 28.53 -1.75
C PHE A 150 9.40 28.71 -0.37
N TYR A 151 8.16 28.25 -0.22
CA TYR A 151 7.45 28.15 1.06
C TYR A 151 6.66 26.84 1.09
N GLN A 152 6.33 26.34 2.28
CA GLN A 152 5.50 25.15 2.42
C GLN A 152 4.08 25.41 1.88
N ALA A 153 3.44 24.42 1.28
CA ALA A 153 2.08 24.53 0.77
C ALA A 153 1.11 24.98 1.86
N GLU A 154 1.21 24.47 3.09
CA GLU A 154 0.38 24.90 4.23
C GLU A 154 0.43 26.41 4.48
N GLN A 155 1.60 27.05 4.29
CA GLN A 155 1.75 28.50 4.43
C GLN A 155 1.06 29.25 3.28
N ALA A 156 1.06 28.67 2.07
CA ALA A 156 0.32 29.21 0.91
C ALA A 156 -1.18 29.20 1.17
N LEU A 157 -1.67 28.10 1.72
CA LEU A 157 -3.07 27.89 2.06
C LEU A 157 -3.51 28.87 3.14
N ALA A 158 -2.72 29.01 4.21
CA ALA A 158 -3.00 29.94 5.30
C ALA A 158 -3.05 31.41 4.83
N LEU A 159 -2.29 31.76 3.78
CA LEU A 159 -2.23 33.10 3.22
C LEU A 159 -3.21 33.34 2.06
N GLY A 160 -3.93 32.30 1.60
CA GLY A 160 -4.87 32.38 0.48
C GLY A 160 -4.20 32.68 -0.87
N LYS A 161 -2.93 32.32 -1.06
CA LYS A 161 -2.12 32.64 -2.25
C LYS A 161 -1.90 31.45 -3.18
N LEU A 162 -2.96 30.69 -3.44
CA LEU A 162 -2.90 29.50 -4.29
C LEU A 162 -2.60 29.81 -5.75
N GLU A 163 -3.21 30.86 -6.29
CA GLU A 163 -3.02 31.32 -7.68
C GLU A 163 -1.58 31.75 -7.99
N ASP A 164 -0.76 31.98 -6.95
CA ASP A 164 0.64 32.38 -7.10
C ASP A 164 1.62 31.18 -7.12
N LEU A 165 1.16 29.95 -6.87
CA LEU A 165 2.00 28.76 -6.87
C LEU A 165 2.26 28.27 -8.29
N SER A 166 3.53 27.99 -8.62
CA SER A 166 3.90 27.56 -9.97
C SER A 166 4.48 26.16 -10.05
N ALA A 167 5.18 25.69 -9.01
CA ALA A 167 5.89 24.40 -8.98
C ALA A 167 6.14 23.94 -7.53
N THR A 168 6.52 22.68 -7.32
CA THR A 168 7.02 22.15 -6.04
C THR A 168 8.45 21.65 -6.22
N GLY A 169 9.38 22.06 -5.37
CA GLY A 169 10.79 21.72 -5.50
C GLY A 169 11.33 20.86 -4.38
N VAL A 170 12.26 19.97 -4.73
CA VAL A 170 13.16 19.30 -3.78
C VAL A 170 14.44 20.13 -3.70
N LEU A 171 14.80 20.58 -2.50
CA LEU A 171 15.93 21.48 -2.27
C LEU A 171 16.90 20.93 -1.22
N LEU A 172 18.17 21.30 -1.34
CA LEU A 172 19.13 21.13 -0.25
C LEU A 172 18.75 22.01 0.95
N LYS A 173 18.68 21.40 2.13
CA LYS A 173 18.53 22.12 3.40
C LYS A 173 19.73 23.04 3.60
N ASN A 174 19.44 24.34 3.70
CA ASN A 174 20.45 25.32 4.06
C ASN A 174 19.92 26.26 5.16
N PRO A 175 20.45 26.19 6.40
CA PRO A 175 19.94 27.02 7.50
C PRO A 175 20.13 28.53 7.26
N ARG A 176 21.05 28.93 6.36
CA ARG A 176 21.23 30.35 5.99
C ARG A 176 20.18 30.84 5.00
N HIS A 177 19.52 29.92 4.29
CA HIS A 177 18.53 30.21 3.24
C HIS A 177 17.33 29.27 3.38
N PRO A 178 16.49 29.47 4.42
CA PRO A 178 15.36 28.59 4.70
C PRO A 178 14.29 28.57 3.60
N HIS A 179 14.19 29.64 2.81
CA HIS A 179 13.26 29.77 1.67
C HIS A 179 13.84 29.24 0.34
N GLY A 180 14.91 28.45 0.41
CA GLY A 180 15.57 27.90 -0.77
C GLY A 180 16.40 28.91 -1.57
N LYS A 181 17.29 28.38 -2.40
CA LYS A 181 17.96 29.14 -3.48
C LYS A 181 17.90 28.31 -4.75
N TRP A 182 17.93 28.98 -5.90
CA TRP A 182 17.84 28.33 -7.21
C TRP A 182 18.97 27.33 -7.49
N ASP A 183 20.15 27.55 -6.92
CA ASP A 183 21.29 26.63 -7.03
C ASP A 183 21.20 25.43 -6.07
N HIS A 184 20.32 25.47 -5.07
CA HIS A 184 20.05 24.34 -4.16
C HIS A 184 18.94 23.41 -4.65
N ILE A 185 18.26 23.73 -5.74
CA ILE A 185 17.18 22.92 -6.28
C ILE A 185 17.78 21.66 -6.90
N LEU A 186 17.34 20.49 -6.43
CA LEU A 186 17.64 19.21 -7.05
C LEU A 186 16.75 18.99 -8.27
N GLU A 187 15.45 19.14 -8.06
CA GLU A 187 14.38 18.80 -8.98
C GLU A 187 13.17 19.71 -8.73
N LEU A 188 12.37 19.96 -9.78
CA LEU A 188 11.10 20.69 -9.71
C LEU A 188 9.99 19.85 -10.32
N ALA A 189 8.82 19.84 -9.68
CA ALA A 189 7.58 19.30 -10.20
C ALA A 189 6.62 20.42 -10.59
N LEU A 190 6.20 20.44 -11.85
CA LEU A 190 5.19 21.35 -12.38
C LEU A 190 3.83 20.69 -12.29
N LEU A 191 2.96 21.22 -11.41
CA LEU A 191 1.57 20.82 -11.33
C LEU A 191 0.74 21.61 -12.34
N ARG A 192 0.27 20.96 -13.41
CA ARG A 192 -0.62 21.59 -14.41
C ARG A 192 -1.79 20.65 -14.71
N PRO A 193 -2.99 21.19 -15.00
CA PRO A 193 -4.08 20.36 -15.51
C PRO A 193 -3.75 19.84 -16.91
N ASP A 194 -4.24 18.64 -17.23
CA ASP A 194 -4.20 18.04 -18.56
C ASP A 194 -2.78 18.07 -19.18
N ILE A 195 -1.83 17.44 -18.49
CA ILE A 195 -0.44 17.41 -18.97
C ILE A 195 -0.28 16.55 -20.23
N GLU A 196 -1.20 15.64 -20.49
CA GLU A 196 -1.21 14.76 -21.66
C GLU A 196 -1.83 15.47 -22.88
N SER A 197 -1.08 15.54 -23.97
CA SER A 197 -1.62 15.83 -25.32
C SER A 197 -1.78 14.54 -26.13
N ASP A 198 -2.27 14.67 -27.37
CA ASP A 198 -2.31 13.54 -28.32
C ASP A 198 -0.95 12.80 -28.33
N HIS A 199 -0.99 11.46 -28.23
CA HIS A 199 0.18 10.54 -28.21
C HIS A 199 1.01 10.46 -26.91
N HIS A 200 0.43 10.63 -25.72
CA HIS A 200 1.12 10.46 -24.42
C HIS A 200 2.34 11.38 -24.24
N GLN A 201 2.36 12.56 -24.89
CA GLN A 201 3.43 13.56 -24.77
C GLN A 201 2.93 14.81 -24.04
N PRO A 202 3.84 15.61 -23.43
CA PRO A 202 3.45 16.86 -22.83
C PRO A 202 3.12 17.93 -23.86
N SER A 203 2.15 18.78 -23.56
CA SER A 203 1.80 19.93 -24.42
C SER A 203 2.99 20.88 -24.62
N LEU A 204 3.08 21.53 -25.79
CA LEU A 204 4.17 22.45 -26.11
C LEU A 204 4.33 23.63 -25.12
N PRO A 205 3.24 24.27 -24.63
CA PRO A 205 3.36 25.33 -23.64
C PRO A 205 3.97 24.83 -22.33
N LEU A 206 3.57 23.63 -21.89
CA LEU A 206 4.11 22.97 -20.71
C LEU A 206 5.59 22.63 -20.87
N LEU A 207 5.99 22.13 -22.05
CA LEU A 207 7.38 21.82 -22.35
C LEU A 207 8.24 23.10 -22.35
N GLY A 208 7.75 24.20 -22.95
CA GLY A 208 8.43 25.49 -22.91
C GLY A 208 8.62 26.03 -21.48
N GLU A 209 7.62 25.85 -20.62
CA GLU A 209 7.71 26.18 -19.20
C GLU A 209 8.74 25.30 -18.46
N ALA A 210 8.76 24.00 -18.72
CA ALA A 210 9.77 23.10 -18.15
C ALA A 210 11.20 23.48 -18.56
N LEU A 211 11.42 23.79 -19.85
CA LEU A 211 12.72 24.25 -20.36
C LEU A 211 13.14 25.58 -19.74
N PHE A 212 12.19 26.50 -19.51
CA PHE A 212 12.45 27.77 -18.82
C PHE A 212 13.02 27.54 -17.41
N TYR A 213 12.35 26.69 -16.61
CA TYR A 213 12.80 26.41 -15.25
C TYR A 213 14.12 25.64 -15.22
N ALA A 214 14.30 24.65 -16.11
CA ALA A 214 15.55 23.90 -16.23
C ALA A 214 16.74 24.83 -16.52
N LEU A 215 16.61 25.74 -17.50
CA LEU A 215 17.67 26.69 -17.84
C LEU A 215 17.96 27.66 -16.68
N ARG A 216 16.94 28.12 -15.95
CA ARG A 216 17.14 28.94 -14.74
C ARG A 216 17.95 28.22 -13.68
N ILE A 217 17.66 26.95 -13.42
CA ILE A 217 18.41 26.13 -12.47
C ILE A 217 19.86 25.97 -12.95
N LEU A 218 20.07 25.61 -14.22
CA LEU A 218 21.40 25.45 -14.82
C LEU A 218 22.25 26.73 -14.73
N ILE A 219 21.67 27.90 -15.06
CA ILE A 219 22.35 29.19 -14.91
C ILE A 219 22.67 29.48 -13.44
N ALA A 220 21.72 29.24 -12.52
CA ALA A 220 21.94 29.45 -11.09
C ALA A 220 23.09 28.58 -10.55
N ARG A 221 23.11 27.28 -10.90
CA ARG A 221 24.19 26.34 -10.57
C ARG A 221 25.54 26.84 -11.13
N SER A 222 25.57 27.36 -12.37
CA SER A 222 26.80 27.88 -13.01
C SER A 222 27.41 29.13 -12.34
N VAL A 223 26.64 29.83 -11.50
CA VAL A 223 27.05 31.02 -10.75
C VAL A 223 27.33 30.71 -9.28
N SER A 224 26.90 29.54 -8.83
CA SER A 224 27.08 29.07 -7.46
C SER A 224 28.52 28.69 -7.17
N ARG A 225 28.81 28.53 -5.87
CA ARG A 225 30.05 27.96 -5.34
C ARG A 225 29.82 26.57 -4.74
N LEU A 226 28.67 25.96 -5.01
CA LEU A 226 28.40 24.59 -4.58
C LEU A 226 29.32 23.65 -5.36
N ASP A 227 29.92 22.72 -4.63
CA ASP A 227 30.71 21.64 -5.21
C ASP A 227 29.76 20.50 -5.57
N PHE A 228 29.47 20.37 -6.86
CA PHE A 228 28.69 19.24 -7.39
C PHE A 228 29.63 18.04 -7.56
N SER A 229 29.19 16.86 -7.14
CA SER A 229 29.96 15.62 -7.27
C SER A 229 30.04 15.14 -8.73
N GLN A 230 29.01 15.43 -9.53
CA GLN A 230 28.96 15.19 -10.98
C GLN A 230 28.79 16.50 -11.76
N SER A 231 28.58 16.42 -13.08
CA SER A 231 28.39 17.60 -13.92
C SER A 231 27.12 18.35 -13.51
N SER A 232 27.25 19.66 -13.24
CA SER A 232 26.12 20.55 -12.93
C SER A 232 25.26 20.91 -14.15
N ASN A 233 25.43 20.18 -15.24
CA ASN A 233 24.95 20.51 -16.59
C ASN A 233 23.67 19.78 -16.96
N CYS A 234 23.10 18.99 -16.05
CA CYS A 234 21.86 18.26 -16.24
C CYS A 234 20.83 18.65 -15.16
N VAL A 235 19.58 18.77 -15.54
CA VAL A 235 18.43 19.02 -14.64
C VAL A 235 17.26 18.16 -15.08
N PHE A 236 16.53 17.62 -14.11
CA PHE A 236 15.26 16.94 -14.31
C PHE A 236 14.12 17.84 -13.85
N ILE A 237 13.06 17.92 -14.65
CA ILE A 237 11.81 18.59 -14.33
C ILE A 237 10.70 17.55 -14.45
N LEU A 238 9.94 17.39 -13.38
CA LEU A 238 8.78 16.51 -13.33
C LEU A 238 7.54 17.27 -13.81
N LEU A 239 6.72 16.61 -14.60
CA LEU A 239 5.41 17.08 -15.03
C LEU A 239 4.39 16.23 -14.31
N VAL A 240 3.42 16.83 -13.62
CA VAL A 240 2.44 16.10 -12.82
C VAL A 240 1.07 16.74 -12.96
N ASP A 241 0.04 15.91 -13.11
CA ASP A 241 -1.35 16.30 -12.89
C ASP A 241 -1.99 15.39 -11.82
N THR A 242 -3.31 15.50 -11.64
CA THR A 242 -4.05 14.69 -10.66
C THR A 242 -4.09 13.18 -10.93
N GLN A 243 -3.62 12.70 -12.07
CA GLN A 243 -3.65 11.30 -12.51
C GLN A 243 -2.32 10.79 -13.07
N HIS A 244 -1.63 11.60 -13.85
CA HIS A 244 -0.46 11.25 -14.64
C HIS A 244 0.78 12.05 -14.23
N GLY A 245 1.93 11.59 -14.71
CA GLY A 245 3.15 12.39 -14.71
C GLY A 245 4.17 11.91 -15.72
N GLY A 246 5.23 12.69 -15.86
CA GLY A 246 6.33 12.46 -16.77
C GLY A 246 7.57 13.26 -16.39
N VAL A 247 8.63 13.10 -17.17
CA VAL A 247 9.96 13.64 -16.85
C VAL A 247 10.55 14.32 -18.08
N VAL A 248 11.02 15.55 -17.89
CA VAL A 248 11.83 16.29 -18.86
C VAL A 248 13.26 16.39 -18.35
N LYS A 249 14.20 15.81 -19.08
CA LYS A 249 15.64 15.92 -18.82
C LYS A 249 16.25 16.95 -19.77
N VAL A 250 16.92 17.94 -19.22
CA VAL A 250 17.66 18.97 -19.98
C VAL A 250 19.13 18.88 -19.62
N GLU A 251 19.97 18.62 -20.63
CA GLU A 251 21.41 18.51 -20.46
C GLU A 251 22.15 19.46 -21.42
N GLY A 252 23.08 20.27 -20.92
CA GLY A 252 23.86 21.16 -21.78
C GLY A 252 24.92 21.96 -21.05
N ASP A 253 25.96 22.36 -21.77
CA ASP A 253 27.01 23.21 -21.23
C ASP A 253 26.60 24.70 -21.28
N VAL A 254 26.25 25.23 -20.11
CA VAL A 254 25.88 26.65 -19.91
C VAL A 254 27.03 27.60 -20.25
N SER A 255 28.28 27.12 -20.34
CA SER A 255 29.41 27.96 -20.77
C SER A 255 29.27 28.46 -22.22
N LYS A 256 28.47 27.76 -23.04
CA LYS A 256 28.15 28.10 -24.43
C LYS A 256 26.97 29.05 -24.58
N LEU A 257 26.26 29.38 -23.50
CA LEU A 257 25.17 30.35 -23.52
C LEU A 257 25.75 31.76 -23.72
N ASP A 258 25.21 32.49 -24.69
CA ASP A 258 25.50 33.92 -24.81
C ASP A 258 24.75 34.68 -23.71
N PHE A 259 25.48 35.47 -22.94
CA PHE A 259 24.94 36.23 -21.81
C PHE A 259 24.68 37.69 -22.21
N ASP A 260 24.16 37.92 -23.41
CA ASP A 260 23.70 39.24 -23.81
C ASP A 260 22.43 39.62 -23.02
N VAL A 261 22.64 40.57 -22.11
CA VAL A 261 21.63 41.09 -21.20
C VAL A 261 20.55 41.92 -21.95
N SER A 262 20.77 42.24 -23.23
CA SER A 262 19.81 42.94 -24.10
C SER A 262 18.81 42.02 -24.81
N SER A 263 19.15 40.73 -24.97
CA SER A 263 18.39 39.76 -25.79
C SER A 263 18.29 38.40 -25.07
N VAL A 264 17.98 38.43 -23.77
CA VAL A 264 18.06 37.24 -22.90
C VAL A 264 17.23 36.03 -23.38
N TYR A 265 16.08 36.27 -24.00
CA TYR A 265 15.21 35.20 -24.48
C TYR A 265 15.67 34.60 -25.80
N ASP A 266 16.21 35.40 -26.72
CA ASP A 266 16.76 34.89 -27.98
C ASP A 266 18.03 34.07 -27.73
N CYS A 267 18.93 34.58 -26.87
CA CYS A 267 20.13 33.84 -26.46
C CYS A 267 19.78 32.51 -25.78
N ALA A 268 18.78 32.51 -24.90
CA ALA A 268 18.29 31.31 -24.23
C ALA A 268 17.69 30.30 -25.22
N ALA A 269 16.87 30.77 -26.16
CA ALA A 269 16.25 29.91 -27.17
C ALA A 269 17.29 29.31 -28.11
N GLU A 270 18.27 30.11 -28.56
CA GLU A 270 19.38 29.63 -29.38
C GLU A 270 20.21 28.56 -28.66
N TRP A 271 20.47 28.73 -27.37
CA TRP A 271 21.20 27.74 -26.57
C TRP A 271 20.42 26.42 -26.45
N ILE A 272 19.11 26.47 -26.22
CA ILE A 272 18.29 25.25 -26.22
C ILE A 272 18.43 24.51 -27.56
N GLN A 273 18.28 25.24 -28.67
CA GLN A 273 18.27 24.66 -30.01
C GLN A 273 19.63 24.07 -30.43
N LYS A 274 20.74 24.71 -30.04
CA LYS A 274 22.08 24.37 -30.57
C LYS A 274 23.02 23.71 -29.57
N HIS A 275 22.74 23.84 -28.27
CA HIS A 275 23.70 23.53 -27.21
C HIS A 275 23.11 22.70 -26.07
N SER A 276 21.85 22.27 -26.17
CA SER A 276 21.20 21.37 -25.23
C SER A 276 20.78 20.05 -25.87
N LYS A 277 20.68 19.00 -25.05
CA LYS A 277 20.02 17.75 -25.33
C LYS A 277 18.77 17.68 -24.46
N ILE A 278 17.62 17.51 -25.09
CA ILE A 278 16.32 17.39 -24.42
C ILE A 278 15.83 15.96 -24.60
N SER A 279 15.45 15.35 -23.49
CA SER A 279 14.80 14.04 -23.46
C SER A 279 13.50 14.15 -22.67
N VAL A 280 12.44 13.53 -23.16
CA VAL A 280 11.08 13.65 -22.60
C VAL A 280 10.50 12.25 -22.50
N SER A 281 10.05 11.87 -21.31
CA SER A 281 9.39 10.59 -21.12
C SER A 281 7.94 10.62 -21.59
N PRO A 282 7.34 9.46 -21.88
CA PRO A 282 5.89 9.35 -21.98
C PRO A 282 5.20 9.85 -20.70
N VAL A 283 4.01 10.40 -20.86
CA VAL A 283 3.12 10.77 -19.76
C VAL A 283 2.34 9.52 -19.35
N ASP A 284 2.68 8.98 -18.19
CA ASP A 284 2.15 7.73 -17.68
C ASP A 284 1.37 7.97 -16.39
N ARG A 285 0.46 7.04 -16.06
CA ARG A 285 -0.33 7.13 -14.84
C ARG A 285 0.54 6.93 -13.60
N ILE A 286 0.40 7.84 -12.62
CA ILE A 286 1.07 7.77 -11.31
C ILE A 286 0.05 7.44 -10.23
N TRP A 287 -1.11 8.12 -10.29
CA TRP A 287 -2.12 8.06 -9.24
C TRP A 287 -3.24 7.11 -9.62
N ASN A 288 -3.56 6.18 -8.72
CA ASN A 288 -4.77 5.37 -8.86
C ASN A 288 -6.03 6.21 -8.59
N LYS A 289 -7.22 5.62 -8.78
CA LYS A 289 -8.50 6.35 -8.62
C LYS A 289 -8.72 6.92 -7.20
N LEU A 290 -7.99 6.40 -6.21
CA LEU A 290 -8.03 6.83 -4.81
C LEU A 290 -6.99 7.91 -4.48
N GLY A 291 -6.13 8.29 -5.44
CA GLY A 291 -5.08 9.29 -5.24
C GLY A 291 -3.79 8.76 -4.62
N ASN A 292 -3.59 7.44 -4.56
CA ASN A 292 -2.33 6.85 -4.08
C ASN A 292 -1.36 6.64 -5.24
N ALA A 293 -0.07 6.92 -5.03
CA ALA A 293 0.97 6.57 -6.00
C ALA A 293 1.05 5.06 -6.15
N ASN A 294 1.11 4.58 -7.39
CA ASN A 294 1.48 3.20 -7.66
C ASN A 294 2.99 3.10 -7.88
N TRP A 295 3.74 2.78 -6.82
CA TRP A 295 5.21 2.88 -6.78
C TRP A 295 5.95 1.96 -7.77
N GLY A 296 5.33 0.86 -8.21
CA GLY A 296 5.88 -0.07 -9.20
C GLY A 296 5.43 0.19 -10.64
N ASP A 297 4.53 1.16 -10.87
CA ASP A 297 4.12 1.50 -12.24
C ASP A 297 5.20 2.35 -12.93
N ILE A 298 5.28 2.21 -14.26
CA ILE A 298 6.28 2.88 -15.10
C ILE A 298 6.31 4.40 -14.88
N GLY A 299 5.14 5.05 -14.79
CA GLY A 299 5.08 6.50 -14.59
C GLY A 299 5.69 6.95 -13.27
N THR A 300 5.39 6.23 -12.18
CA THR A 300 5.98 6.52 -10.87
C THR A 300 7.48 6.20 -10.87
N LEU A 301 7.89 5.08 -11.44
CA LEU A 301 9.31 4.69 -11.54
C LEU A 301 10.15 5.72 -12.31
N GLN A 302 9.64 6.28 -13.41
CA GLN A 302 10.33 7.34 -14.14
C GLN A 302 10.61 8.56 -13.25
N VAL A 303 9.60 8.99 -12.48
CA VAL A 303 9.73 10.13 -11.56
C VAL A 303 10.71 9.82 -10.42
N VAL A 304 10.58 8.66 -9.77
CA VAL A 304 11.46 8.24 -8.68
C VAL A 304 12.91 8.09 -9.19
N PHE A 305 13.11 7.58 -10.41
CA PHE A 305 14.43 7.41 -10.99
C PHE A 305 15.08 8.76 -11.39
N ALA A 306 14.28 9.73 -11.84
CA ALA A 306 14.73 11.11 -12.03
C ALA A 306 15.19 11.75 -10.71
N THR A 307 14.45 11.52 -9.60
CA THR A 307 14.88 11.96 -8.27
C THR A 307 16.18 11.28 -7.84
N TYR A 308 16.33 9.97 -8.06
CA TYR A 308 17.57 9.22 -7.77
C TYR A 308 18.78 9.84 -8.49
N HIS A 309 18.67 10.09 -9.80
CA HIS A 309 19.74 10.73 -10.57
C HIS A 309 20.00 12.17 -10.11
N SER A 310 18.97 12.91 -9.68
CA SER A 310 19.10 14.25 -9.11
C SER A 310 19.87 14.26 -7.79
N ILE A 311 19.67 13.27 -6.91
CA ILE A 311 20.46 13.10 -5.68
C ILE A 311 21.91 12.78 -6.04
N MET A 312 22.12 11.84 -6.96
CA MET A 312 23.45 11.41 -7.40
C MET A 312 24.29 12.58 -7.97
N GLN A 313 23.66 13.55 -8.64
CA GLN A 313 24.36 14.75 -9.15
C GLN A 313 24.99 15.61 -8.04
N PHE A 314 24.38 15.64 -6.86
CA PHE A 314 24.86 16.46 -5.73
C PHE A 314 25.76 15.67 -4.78
N PHE A 315 25.39 14.43 -4.47
CA PHE A 315 26.06 13.62 -3.44
C PHE A 315 27.03 12.59 -4.00
N GLY A 316 26.97 12.36 -5.31
CA GLY A 316 27.85 11.42 -6.00
C GLY A 316 27.24 10.02 -6.02
N PRO A 317 28.02 9.02 -6.42
CA PRO A 317 27.53 7.65 -6.47
C PRO A 317 26.99 7.23 -5.09
N PRO A 318 25.89 6.47 -5.06
CA PRO A 318 25.33 5.97 -3.81
C PRO A 318 26.29 5.00 -3.10
N ARG A 319 26.06 4.78 -1.81
CA ARG A 319 26.81 3.78 -1.02
C ARG A 319 26.42 2.36 -1.41
N HIS A 320 25.14 2.14 -1.69
CA HIS A 320 24.62 0.90 -2.25
C HIS A 320 24.26 1.18 -3.71
N SER A 321 24.86 0.47 -4.67
CA SER A 321 24.43 0.60 -6.06
C SER A 321 23.07 -0.09 -6.28
N ILE A 322 22.45 0.17 -7.44
CA ILE A 322 21.24 -0.53 -7.86
C ILE A 322 21.52 -2.03 -7.93
N GLU A 323 22.69 -2.41 -8.44
CA GLU A 323 23.13 -3.80 -8.48
C GLU A 323 23.37 -4.38 -7.09
N ASP A 324 23.88 -3.61 -6.13
CA ASP A 324 24.07 -4.08 -4.75
C ASP A 324 22.73 -4.39 -4.08
N LEU A 325 21.75 -3.50 -4.21
CA LEU A 325 20.40 -3.69 -3.68
C LEU A 325 19.67 -4.85 -4.38
N ALA A 326 19.80 -4.95 -5.71
CA ALA A 326 19.27 -6.08 -6.47
C ALA A 326 19.96 -7.39 -6.09
N ALA A 327 21.28 -7.38 -5.83
CA ALA A 327 22.04 -8.55 -5.38
C ALA A 327 21.68 -8.92 -3.94
N ASP A 328 21.44 -7.96 -3.06
CA ASP A 328 20.94 -8.21 -1.71
C ASP A 328 19.52 -8.79 -1.76
N HIS A 329 18.65 -8.28 -2.62
CA HIS A 329 17.35 -8.89 -2.88
C HIS A 329 17.50 -10.32 -3.45
N THR A 330 18.39 -10.52 -4.43
CA THR A 330 18.72 -11.83 -5.00
C THR A 330 19.32 -12.78 -3.97
N SER A 331 20.12 -12.27 -3.03
CA SER A 331 20.71 -13.00 -1.89
C SER A 331 19.65 -13.33 -0.85
N ARG A 332 18.70 -12.43 -0.58
CA ARG A 332 17.52 -12.70 0.25
C ARG A 332 16.67 -13.80 -0.41
N LEU A 333 16.47 -13.74 -1.73
CA LEU A 333 15.79 -14.78 -2.50
C LEU A 333 16.60 -16.08 -2.54
N HIS A 334 17.92 -16.04 -2.69
CA HIS A 334 18.78 -17.22 -2.72
C HIS A 334 18.94 -17.84 -1.34
N SER A 335 18.99 -17.04 -0.28
CA SER A 335 18.97 -17.51 1.11
C SER A 335 17.63 -18.17 1.37
N ARG A 336 16.51 -17.58 0.95
CA ARG A 336 15.19 -18.25 0.94
C ARG A 336 15.23 -19.55 0.12
N ARG A 337 15.80 -19.57 -1.09
CA ARG A 337 15.93 -20.78 -1.94
C ARG A 337 16.88 -21.84 -1.37
N GLN A 338 17.94 -21.45 -0.67
CA GLN A 338 18.91 -22.35 -0.07
C GLN A 338 18.40 -22.89 1.27
N GLU A 339 17.64 -22.08 2.02
CA GLU A 339 16.81 -22.52 3.13
C GLU A 339 15.76 -23.55 2.67
N ARG A 340 15.27 -23.49 1.41
CA ARG A 340 14.46 -24.57 0.78
C ARG A 340 15.26 -25.85 0.48
N HIS A 341 16.52 -25.73 0.06
CA HIS A 341 17.33 -26.89 -0.39
C HIS A 341 18.11 -27.60 0.72
N LEU A 342 18.27 -26.99 1.91
CA LEU A 342 18.96 -27.62 3.05
C LEU A 342 18.17 -28.76 3.74
N GLY A 343 17.07 -29.22 3.14
CA GLY A 343 16.37 -30.45 3.52
C GLY A 343 16.79 -31.70 2.72
N GLU A 344 17.57 -31.55 1.64
CA GLU A 344 18.05 -32.68 0.83
C GLU A 344 19.56 -32.55 0.57
N ASP A 345 20.35 -33.21 1.41
CA ASP A 345 21.71 -33.58 1.06
C ASP A 345 21.88 -35.09 1.16
N THR A 346 21.67 -35.79 0.04
CA THR A 346 22.61 -36.84 -0.36
C THR A 346 22.67 -36.99 -1.87
N SER A 347 23.69 -36.37 -2.45
CA SER A 347 24.37 -36.73 -3.70
C SER A 347 23.59 -36.61 -5.02
N LEU A 348 24.05 -35.73 -5.92
CA LEU A 348 24.89 -36.10 -7.08
C LEU A 348 25.02 -34.97 -8.11
N ASN A 349 26.27 -34.83 -8.59
CA ASN A 349 26.72 -34.35 -9.89
C ASN A 349 26.70 -32.84 -10.24
N GLU A 350 27.91 -32.29 -10.12
CA GLU A 350 28.49 -31.32 -11.04
C GLU A 350 28.34 -31.77 -12.51
N ASN A 351 27.61 -30.99 -13.32
CA ASN A 351 27.92 -30.58 -14.70
C ASN A 351 26.65 -30.08 -15.43
N GLY A 352 26.60 -28.79 -15.73
CA GLY A 352 25.53 -28.23 -16.59
C GLY A 352 25.69 -26.73 -16.81
N ALA A 353 26.14 -26.36 -18.00
CA ALA A 353 26.55 -25.02 -18.38
C ALA A 353 25.40 -23.98 -18.47
N PHE A 354 25.77 -22.73 -18.19
CA PHE A 354 25.08 -21.48 -18.55
C PHE A 354 24.22 -21.52 -19.81
N ARG A 355 22.91 -21.22 -19.68
CA ARG A 355 22.10 -20.47 -20.67
C ARG A 355 20.96 -19.71 -19.98
N SER A 356 20.75 -18.46 -20.40
CA SER A 356 19.64 -17.55 -20.07
C SER A 356 18.72 -17.37 -21.30
N PRO A 357 17.62 -16.61 -21.20
CA PRO A 357 16.30 -17.03 -20.72
C PRO A 357 15.31 -17.14 -21.90
N GLU A 358 14.54 -18.21 -21.94
CA GLU A 358 13.33 -18.30 -22.76
C GLU A 358 12.20 -18.58 -21.76
N ILE A 359 11.18 -17.74 -21.77
CA ILE A 359 9.99 -17.88 -20.92
C ILE A 359 9.32 -19.18 -21.34
N VAL A 360 9.61 -20.24 -20.61
CA VAL A 360 8.81 -21.46 -20.61
C VAL A 360 7.75 -21.21 -19.56
N GLU A 361 6.49 -21.14 -19.98
CA GLU A 361 5.36 -21.39 -19.09
C GLU A 361 5.63 -22.75 -18.44
N VAL A 362 6.13 -22.72 -17.21
CA VAL A 362 6.27 -23.92 -16.40
C VAL A 362 4.84 -24.35 -16.12
N GLN A 363 4.36 -25.31 -16.89
CA GLN A 363 3.32 -26.22 -16.45
C GLN A 363 3.69 -26.61 -15.03
N GLU A 364 2.86 -26.21 -14.06
CA GLU A 364 2.96 -26.66 -12.68
C GLU A 364 2.88 -28.19 -12.68
N GLU A 365 4.02 -28.85 -12.79
CA GLU A 365 4.14 -30.22 -12.34
C GLU A 365 4.00 -30.15 -10.82
N GLU A 366 2.84 -30.62 -10.34
CA GLU A 366 2.57 -30.93 -8.94
C GLU A 366 3.67 -31.89 -8.42
N GLU A 367 4.82 -31.37 -8.01
CA GLU A 367 5.68 -32.05 -7.06
C GLU A 367 5.01 -31.95 -5.69
N ARG A 368 4.09 -32.89 -5.45
CA ARG A 368 3.55 -33.19 -4.14
C ARG A 368 4.70 -33.59 -3.21
N GLY A 369 5.31 -32.62 -2.55
CA GLY A 369 5.84 -32.85 -1.22
C GLY A 369 4.70 -33.44 -0.39
N GLU A 370 4.92 -34.59 0.27
CA GLU A 370 3.87 -35.36 0.96
C GLU A 370 3.05 -34.47 1.91
N SER A 371 1.95 -33.91 1.41
CA SER A 371 0.92 -33.27 2.22
C SER A 371 0.13 -34.38 2.89
N MET A 372 0.46 -34.65 4.14
CA MET A 372 -0.21 -35.70 4.91
C MET A 372 -1.68 -35.31 5.10
N LYS A 373 -2.57 -36.06 4.46
CA LYS A 373 -4.03 -35.93 4.60
C LYS A 373 -4.43 -36.41 5.99
N LEU A 374 -5.08 -35.55 6.77
CA LEU A 374 -5.77 -36.00 7.97
C LEU A 374 -6.88 -36.95 7.57
N GLU A 375 -6.88 -38.14 8.16
CA GLU A 375 -7.92 -39.14 7.96
C GLU A 375 -8.77 -39.30 9.22
N VAL A 376 -10.03 -39.64 9.03
CA VAL A 376 -10.93 -40.00 10.11
C VAL A 376 -10.33 -41.16 10.91
N GLY A 377 -10.28 -41.02 12.23
CA GLY A 377 -9.67 -41.98 13.16
C GLY A 377 -8.25 -41.60 13.61
N SER A 378 -7.60 -40.63 12.95
CA SER A 378 -6.28 -40.12 13.35
C SER A 378 -6.33 -39.44 14.72
N VAL A 379 -5.30 -39.65 15.54
CA VAL A 379 -5.18 -39.02 16.86
C VAL A 379 -4.09 -37.95 16.83
N LEU A 380 -4.47 -36.72 17.18
CA LEU A 380 -3.58 -35.57 17.33
C LEU A 380 -3.34 -35.27 18.80
N TRP A 381 -2.06 -35.19 19.19
CA TRP A 381 -1.67 -34.82 20.54
C TRP A 381 -1.36 -33.33 20.60
N LEU A 382 -2.11 -32.61 21.43
CA LEU A 382 -1.92 -31.19 21.72
C LEU A 382 -1.04 -31.05 22.96
N GLU A 383 0.01 -30.24 22.85
CA GLU A 383 0.86 -29.80 23.96
C GLU A 383 0.63 -28.32 24.26
N ASP A 384 0.36 -28.04 25.53
CA ASP A 384 0.46 -26.70 26.11
C ASP A 384 1.38 -26.76 27.33
N SER A 385 1.84 -25.60 27.77
CA SER A 385 2.78 -25.32 28.86
C SER A 385 2.64 -26.20 30.10
N ASN A 386 1.43 -26.70 30.40
CA ASN A 386 1.10 -27.41 31.63
C ASN A 386 0.36 -28.75 31.41
N TYR A 387 0.02 -29.16 30.18
CA TYR A 387 -0.73 -30.39 29.93
C TYR A 387 -0.57 -30.92 28.50
N GLN A 388 -0.82 -32.22 28.31
CA GLN A 388 -0.95 -32.86 27.01
C GLN A 388 -2.34 -33.47 26.90
N LYS A 389 -3.04 -33.24 25.78
CA LYS A 389 -4.39 -33.78 25.51
C LYS A 389 -4.45 -34.37 24.10
N GLY A 390 -5.03 -35.56 23.97
CA GLY A 390 -5.25 -36.21 22.68
C GLY A 390 -6.63 -35.89 22.10
N TYR A 391 -6.72 -35.68 20.79
CA TYR A 391 -7.95 -35.48 20.04
C TYR A 391 -8.01 -36.48 18.88
N GLN A 392 -9.06 -37.32 18.85
CA GLN A 392 -9.32 -38.23 17.75
C GLN A 392 -10.26 -37.59 16.74
N ILE A 393 -9.84 -37.54 15.47
CA ILE A 393 -10.62 -36.92 14.39
C ILE A 393 -11.78 -37.83 13.99
N SER A 394 -13.01 -37.31 14.04
CA SER A 394 -14.22 -38.01 13.59
C SER A 394 -14.68 -37.56 12.20
N HIS A 395 -14.39 -36.31 11.82
CA HIS A 395 -14.75 -35.77 10.51
C HIS A 395 -13.71 -34.79 10.01
N VAL A 396 -13.36 -34.88 8.72
CA VAL A 396 -12.35 -34.03 8.07
C VAL A 396 -13.09 -33.08 7.12
N SER A 397 -13.14 -31.79 7.49
CA SER A 397 -13.53 -30.69 6.62
C SER A 397 -12.46 -29.59 6.69
N LEU A 398 -12.27 -28.80 5.62
CA LEU A 398 -11.40 -27.62 5.64
C LEU A 398 -12.28 -26.37 5.78
N PRO A 399 -11.92 -25.38 6.62
CA PRO A 399 -10.66 -25.23 7.37
C PRO A 399 -10.67 -25.84 8.79
N HIS A 400 -11.70 -26.61 9.16
CA HIS A 400 -11.89 -27.10 10.54
C HIS A 400 -12.37 -28.55 10.58
N HIS A 401 -11.74 -29.36 11.42
CA HIS A 401 -12.09 -30.76 11.62
C HIS A 401 -12.98 -30.94 12.85
N ILE A 402 -13.75 -32.03 12.89
CA ILE A 402 -14.48 -32.41 14.11
C ILE A 402 -13.69 -33.52 14.79
N ALA A 403 -13.42 -33.37 16.08
CA ALA A 403 -12.67 -34.33 16.87
C ALA A 403 -13.29 -34.54 18.25
N SER A 404 -12.91 -35.62 18.93
CA SER A 404 -13.29 -35.93 20.31
C SER A 404 -12.05 -36.13 21.19
N PRO A 405 -12.04 -35.67 22.45
CA PRO A 405 -10.94 -35.94 23.39
C PRO A 405 -10.73 -37.44 23.62
N VAL A 406 -9.48 -37.88 23.80
CA VAL A 406 -9.11 -39.31 23.96
C VAL A 406 -9.14 -39.79 25.42
N ASP A 407 -8.79 -38.94 26.39
CA ASP A 407 -8.46 -39.35 27.78
C ASP A 407 -9.32 -38.72 28.90
N ASP A 408 -10.48 -38.13 28.61
CA ASP A 408 -11.32 -37.52 29.65
C ASP A 408 -12.44 -38.48 30.10
N ASP A 409 -12.23 -39.19 31.23
CA ASP A 409 -13.27 -39.96 31.95
C ASP A 409 -14.34 -39.06 32.60
N ASP A 410 -14.11 -37.74 32.65
CA ASP A 410 -14.96 -36.74 33.34
C ASP A 410 -15.64 -35.74 32.37
N ASP A 411 -15.20 -35.67 31.11
CA ASP A 411 -15.75 -34.75 30.10
C ASP A 411 -16.39 -35.59 28.98
N SER A 412 -17.67 -35.90 29.16
CA SER A 412 -18.44 -36.86 28.36
C SER A 412 -18.36 -36.62 26.84
N GLY A 413 -17.37 -37.16 26.13
CA GLY A 413 -17.35 -37.37 24.68
C GLY A 413 -17.83 -36.22 23.79
N ARG A 414 -17.69 -34.96 24.22
CA ARG A 414 -18.23 -33.82 23.47
C ARG A 414 -17.30 -33.50 22.31
N ALA A 415 -17.86 -33.47 21.11
CA ALA A 415 -17.15 -33.09 19.90
C ALA A 415 -16.65 -31.64 20.01
N VAL A 416 -15.45 -31.40 19.47
CA VAL A 416 -14.81 -30.09 19.36
C VAL A 416 -14.51 -29.78 17.90
N PHE A 417 -14.54 -28.49 17.55
CA PHE A 417 -13.95 -28.02 16.30
C PHE A 417 -12.46 -27.89 16.49
N LEU A 418 -11.70 -28.55 15.62
CA LEU A 418 -10.25 -28.63 15.65
C LEU A 418 -9.68 -27.90 14.43
N TYR A 419 -9.03 -26.77 14.69
CA TYR A 419 -8.34 -25.98 13.68
C TYR A 419 -6.86 -26.31 13.75
N VAL A 420 -6.31 -26.81 12.64
CA VAL A 420 -4.90 -27.17 12.52
C VAL A 420 -4.28 -26.21 11.50
N GLY A 421 -3.29 -25.43 11.91
CA GLY A 421 -2.57 -24.55 10.98
C GLY A 421 -1.55 -25.32 10.14
N SER A 422 -0.85 -24.64 9.24
CA SER A 422 0.18 -25.30 8.43
C SER A 422 1.47 -25.55 9.24
N PRO A 423 2.24 -26.62 8.92
CA PRO A 423 3.50 -26.93 9.57
C PRO A 423 4.52 -25.78 9.53
N PRO A 424 5.27 -25.49 10.60
CA PRO A 424 6.34 -24.50 10.57
C PRO A 424 7.42 -24.81 9.53
N SER A 425 7.61 -26.09 9.20
CA SER A 425 8.57 -26.57 8.19
C SER A 425 8.07 -26.49 6.75
N GLN A 426 6.79 -26.15 6.52
CA GLN A 426 6.16 -25.98 5.18
C GLN A 426 5.78 -24.52 4.89
N LEU A 427 6.28 -23.56 5.68
CA LEU A 427 5.97 -22.14 5.51
C LEU A 427 6.76 -21.49 4.34
N GLU A 428 6.60 -21.99 3.09
CA GLU A 428 6.92 -21.31 1.81
C GLU A 428 6.17 -22.01 0.62
N PRO A 429 5.91 -21.37 -0.55
CA PRO A 429 5.32 -20.06 -0.85
C PRO A 429 3.83 -20.19 -1.31
N ALA A 430 3.07 -21.20 -0.87
CA ALA A 430 1.62 -21.19 -1.08
C ALA A 430 1.02 -20.15 -0.13
N TRP A 431 0.50 -19.04 -0.66
CA TRP A 431 -0.15 -17.99 0.11
C TRP A 431 -1.26 -18.57 1.02
N GLU A 432 -1.88 -19.68 0.63
CA GLU A 432 -2.91 -20.41 1.37
C GLU A 432 -2.38 -21.04 2.68
N ASP A 433 -1.18 -21.64 2.68
CA ASP A 433 -0.60 -22.31 3.86
C ASP A 433 -0.14 -21.30 4.93
N MET A 434 0.43 -20.18 4.49
CA MET A 434 0.73 -19.06 5.39
C MET A 434 -0.55 -18.46 6.00
N ASN A 435 -1.64 -18.45 5.23
CA ASN A 435 -2.93 -17.92 5.67
C ASN A 435 -3.55 -18.80 6.77
N LEU A 436 -3.56 -20.12 6.61
CA LEU A 436 -4.08 -21.05 7.63
C LEU A 436 -3.29 -21.00 8.94
N TRP A 437 -1.95 -21.00 8.88
CA TRP A 437 -1.10 -20.85 10.06
C TRP A 437 -1.40 -19.55 10.81
N TYR A 438 -1.47 -18.43 10.08
CA TYR A 438 -1.75 -17.12 10.66
C TYR A 438 -3.17 -17.06 11.24
N GLN A 439 -4.17 -17.59 10.53
CA GLN A 439 -5.56 -17.61 10.97
C GLN A 439 -5.74 -18.37 12.29
N VAL A 440 -5.14 -19.56 12.45
CA VAL A 440 -5.27 -20.35 13.68
C VAL A 440 -4.61 -19.66 14.86
N GLN A 441 -3.41 -19.10 14.67
CA GLN A 441 -2.73 -18.31 15.71
C GLN A 441 -3.53 -17.06 16.09
N ARG A 442 -4.06 -16.37 15.08
CA ARG A 442 -4.83 -15.15 15.26
C ARG A 442 -6.14 -15.40 15.98
N GLN A 443 -6.88 -16.44 15.57
CA GLN A 443 -8.09 -16.89 16.25
C GLN A 443 -7.80 -17.28 17.70
N THR A 444 -6.70 -17.98 17.95
CA THR A 444 -6.26 -18.32 19.32
C THR A 444 -6.02 -17.07 20.17
N LYS A 445 -5.35 -16.04 19.62
CA LYS A 445 -5.13 -14.76 20.30
C LYS A 445 -6.47 -14.10 20.65
N ILE A 446 -7.39 -13.99 19.69
CA ILE A 446 -8.68 -13.31 19.87
C ILE A 446 -9.54 -14.00 20.93
N LEU A 447 -9.70 -15.33 20.85
CA LEU A 447 -10.48 -16.09 21.84
C LEU A 447 -9.85 -16.05 23.24
N SER A 448 -8.51 -16.04 23.32
CA SER A 448 -7.80 -15.85 24.59
C SER A 448 -8.07 -14.47 25.19
N VAL A 449 -8.07 -13.41 24.37
CA VAL A 449 -8.40 -12.05 24.80
C VAL A 449 -9.86 -11.95 25.25
N MET A 450 -10.80 -12.56 24.51
CA MET A 450 -12.21 -12.63 24.92
C MET A 450 -12.35 -13.29 26.30
N LYS A 451 -11.70 -14.45 26.50
CA LYS A 451 -11.69 -15.17 27.79
C LYS A 451 -11.07 -14.32 28.91
N GLN A 452 -9.94 -13.66 28.67
CA GLN A 452 -9.26 -12.79 29.64
C GLN A 452 -10.10 -11.57 30.02
N ARG A 453 -10.85 -10.99 29.07
CA ARG A 453 -11.75 -9.86 29.30
C ARG A 453 -13.11 -10.27 29.86
N GLY A 454 -13.35 -11.56 30.09
CA GLY A 454 -14.63 -12.07 30.57
C GLY A 454 -15.78 -11.90 29.57
N LEU A 455 -15.48 -11.80 28.28
CA LEU A 455 -16.48 -11.74 27.22
C LEU A 455 -17.03 -13.15 26.99
N SER A 456 -18.13 -13.47 27.64
CA SER A 456 -18.82 -14.75 27.49
C SER A 456 -20.22 -14.54 26.95
N SER A 457 -20.54 -15.25 25.87
CA SER A 457 -21.89 -15.34 25.33
C SER A 457 -22.07 -16.75 24.81
N LYS A 458 -23.25 -17.35 24.99
CA LYS A 458 -23.54 -18.67 24.41
C LYS A 458 -23.47 -18.68 22.88
N TYR A 459 -23.44 -17.49 22.25
CA TYR A 459 -23.34 -17.28 20.81
C TYR A 459 -21.91 -17.06 20.32
N LEU A 460 -20.92 -17.08 21.24
CA LEU A 460 -19.50 -17.04 20.94
C LEU A 460 -18.89 -18.43 21.18
N PRO A 461 -17.86 -18.83 20.40
CA PRO A 461 -17.15 -20.06 20.63
C PRO A 461 -16.31 -19.98 21.91
N GLU A 462 -16.32 -21.07 22.67
CA GLU A 462 -15.50 -21.25 23.85
C GLU A 462 -14.17 -21.91 23.48
N LEU A 463 -13.07 -21.35 24.01
CA LEU A 463 -11.73 -21.94 23.89
C LEU A 463 -11.64 -23.19 24.78
N HIS A 464 -11.70 -24.37 24.16
CA HIS A 464 -11.58 -25.65 24.84
C HIS A 464 -10.11 -26.05 25.06
N GLY A 465 -9.25 -25.80 24.06
CA GLY A 465 -7.81 -26.02 24.17
C GLY A 465 -7.04 -25.32 23.06
N SER A 466 -5.78 -24.95 23.30
CA SER A 466 -4.88 -24.45 22.26
C SER A 466 -3.44 -24.82 22.60
N GLY A 467 -2.61 -25.01 21.58
CA GLY A 467 -1.24 -25.45 21.78
C GLY A 467 -0.53 -25.78 20.48
N ARG A 468 0.39 -26.73 20.56
CA ARG A 468 1.13 -27.24 19.40
C ARG A 468 0.95 -28.75 19.26
N VAL A 469 0.96 -29.23 18.02
CA VAL A 469 0.88 -30.66 17.75
C VAL A 469 2.20 -31.35 18.11
N ILE A 470 2.08 -32.51 18.77
CA ILE A 470 3.16 -33.49 18.95
C ILE A 470 2.82 -34.72 18.09
N HIS A 471 3.84 -35.29 17.45
CA HIS A 471 3.70 -36.56 16.76
C HIS A 471 3.68 -37.75 17.75
N PRO A 472 3.04 -38.88 17.39
CA PRO A 472 3.15 -40.10 18.19
C PRO A 472 4.62 -40.57 18.28
N GLY A 473 5.09 -40.91 19.48
CA GLY A 473 6.46 -41.38 19.76
C GLY A 473 7.28 -40.46 20.68
N GLN A 474 8.53 -40.85 20.99
CA GLN A 474 9.45 -39.99 21.76
C GLN A 474 9.92 -38.82 20.90
N CYS A 475 9.42 -37.62 21.22
CA CYS A 475 9.85 -36.38 20.57
C CYS A 475 11.25 -35.98 21.08
N GLN A 476 12.22 -35.77 20.18
CA GLN A 476 13.60 -35.41 20.55
C GLN A 476 13.79 -33.91 20.87
N LYS A 477 12.72 -33.18 21.21
CA LYS A 477 12.84 -31.75 21.54
C LYS A 477 13.65 -31.56 22.84
N PRO A 478 14.68 -30.70 22.85
CA PRO A 478 15.50 -30.46 24.04
C PRO A 478 14.78 -29.64 25.13
N SER A 479 13.71 -28.91 24.80
CA SER A 479 12.90 -28.12 25.73
C SER A 479 11.51 -27.80 25.16
N SER A 480 10.58 -27.30 25.99
CA SER A 480 9.29 -26.72 25.54
C SER A 480 9.56 -25.51 24.64
N GLY A 481 9.49 -25.70 23.33
CA GLY A 481 9.86 -24.70 22.31
C GLY A 481 11.09 -25.06 21.45
N GLY A 482 11.74 -26.19 21.71
CA GLY A 482 12.78 -26.74 20.84
C GLY A 482 12.23 -27.21 19.49
N ARG A 483 13.09 -27.28 18.47
CA ARG A 483 12.72 -27.80 17.14
C ARG A 483 12.84 -29.34 17.14
N CYS A 484 11.91 -29.98 16.45
CA CYS A 484 11.95 -31.40 16.10
C CYS A 484 11.74 -31.47 14.60
N ASP A 485 12.44 -32.37 13.94
CA ASP A 485 12.42 -32.48 12.47
C ASP A 485 11.16 -33.17 11.94
N HIS A 486 10.25 -33.62 12.82
CA HIS A 486 8.99 -34.21 12.40
C HIS A 486 8.04 -33.10 11.87
N PRO A 487 7.47 -33.23 10.65
CA PRO A 487 6.73 -32.16 9.97
C PRO A 487 5.59 -31.57 10.81
N TRP A 488 4.88 -32.41 11.56
CA TRP A 488 3.74 -32.02 12.40
C TRP A 488 4.14 -31.32 13.71
N CYS A 489 5.41 -31.44 14.11
CA CYS A 489 5.80 -31.12 15.46
C CYS A 489 6.00 -29.62 15.64
N GLY A 490 5.07 -28.98 16.35
CA GLY A 490 5.09 -27.52 16.53
C GLY A 490 4.02 -26.77 15.73
N THR A 491 3.26 -27.47 14.89
CA THR A 491 2.10 -26.94 14.18
C THR A 491 1.07 -26.39 15.16
N PRO A 492 0.57 -25.15 14.98
CA PRO A 492 -0.41 -24.59 15.88
C PRO A 492 -1.76 -25.31 15.75
N ILE A 493 -2.39 -25.60 16.88
CA ILE A 493 -3.69 -26.26 16.96
C ILE A 493 -4.59 -25.55 17.95
N LEU A 494 -5.86 -25.43 17.60
CA LEU A 494 -6.91 -24.78 18.38
C LEU A 494 -8.15 -25.68 18.41
N ALA A 495 -8.69 -25.92 19.61
CA ALA A 495 -9.92 -26.64 19.84
C ALA A 495 -10.99 -25.70 20.43
N THR A 496 -12.17 -25.66 19.82
CA THR A 496 -13.31 -24.84 20.29
C THR A 496 -14.60 -25.63 20.39
N THR A 497 -15.52 -25.11 21.19
CA THR A 497 -16.91 -25.61 21.34
C THR A 497 -17.88 -24.44 21.25
N PRO A 498 -19.17 -24.66 20.92
CA PRO A 498 -19.81 -25.92 20.51
C PRO A 498 -19.54 -26.30 19.04
N VAL A 499 -19.83 -27.55 18.68
CA VAL A 499 -19.83 -28.06 17.30
C VAL A 499 -21.25 -28.04 16.73
N GLY A 500 -21.38 -27.65 15.46
CA GLY A 500 -22.64 -27.59 14.73
C GLY A 500 -22.43 -27.68 13.22
N GLU A 501 -23.51 -27.58 12.46
CA GLU A 501 -23.49 -27.55 10.99
C GLU A 501 -23.35 -26.10 10.51
N THR A 502 -22.66 -25.83 9.39
CA THR A 502 -22.52 -24.43 8.93
C THR A 502 -23.83 -23.90 8.33
N VAL A 503 -24.05 -22.59 8.37
CA VAL A 503 -25.20 -21.97 7.69
C VAL A 503 -25.11 -22.19 6.18
N ALA A 504 -23.90 -22.26 5.62
CA ALA A 504 -23.71 -22.61 4.21
C ALA A 504 -24.32 -23.98 3.88
N ASP A 505 -24.04 -25.00 4.69
CA ASP A 505 -24.60 -26.34 4.52
C ASP A 505 -26.12 -26.33 4.70
N LEU A 506 -26.61 -25.67 5.75
CA LEU A 506 -28.05 -25.56 6.04
C LEU A 506 -28.84 -24.88 4.90
N VAL A 507 -28.25 -23.90 4.22
CA VAL A 507 -28.82 -23.24 3.04
C VAL A 507 -28.79 -24.18 1.83
N ASN A 508 -27.67 -24.87 1.59
CA ASN A 508 -27.53 -25.83 0.50
C ASN A 508 -28.53 -27.00 0.61
N GLU A 509 -28.85 -27.42 1.84
CA GLU A 509 -29.85 -28.44 2.13
C GLU A 509 -31.30 -27.90 2.09
N GLY A 510 -31.48 -26.60 1.91
CA GLY A 510 -32.80 -25.96 1.89
C GLY A 510 -33.50 -25.91 3.25
N MET A 511 -32.74 -26.02 4.33
CA MET A 511 -33.22 -26.10 5.72
C MET A 511 -33.14 -24.74 6.45
N PHE A 512 -32.69 -23.68 5.78
CA PHE A 512 -32.65 -22.32 6.32
C PHE A 512 -33.97 -21.57 6.06
N GLY A 513 -34.90 -21.67 7.00
CA GLY A 513 -36.22 -21.06 6.92
C GLY A 513 -36.33 -19.64 7.52
N PRO A 514 -37.54 -19.05 7.51
CA PRO A 514 -37.78 -17.72 8.07
C PRO A 514 -37.50 -17.61 9.58
N GLU A 515 -37.84 -18.63 10.36
CA GLU A 515 -37.54 -18.67 11.79
C GLU A 515 -36.03 -18.73 12.04
N GLU A 516 -35.32 -19.56 11.27
CA GLU A 516 -33.87 -19.68 11.29
C GLU A 516 -33.21 -18.35 10.93
N ALA A 517 -33.72 -17.60 9.95
CA ALA A 517 -33.20 -16.29 9.58
C ALA A 517 -33.31 -15.26 10.72
N ILE A 518 -34.47 -15.20 11.40
CA ILE A 518 -34.66 -14.30 12.55
C ILE A 518 -33.76 -14.71 13.72
N ARG A 519 -33.66 -16.01 13.99
CA ARG A 519 -32.82 -16.57 15.07
C ARG A 519 -31.34 -16.35 14.79
N CYS A 520 -30.88 -16.60 13.57
CA CYS A 520 -29.51 -16.35 13.12
C CYS A 520 -29.14 -14.87 13.26
N CYS A 521 -30.03 -13.97 12.84
CA CYS A 521 -29.84 -12.53 13.01
C CYS A 521 -29.70 -12.15 14.50
N HIS A 522 -30.59 -12.64 15.36
CA HIS A 522 -30.56 -12.39 16.80
C HIS A 522 -29.26 -12.90 17.46
N ASP A 523 -28.90 -14.14 17.16
CA ASP A 523 -27.80 -14.85 17.81
C ASP A 523 -26.45 -14.26 17.35
N CYS A 524 -26.28 -13.99 16.05
CA CYS A 524 -25.09 -13.31 15.54
C CYS A 524 -24.97 -11.89 16.08
N LEU A 525 -26.07 -11.12 16.11
CA LEU A 525 -26.05 -9.77 16.68
C LEU A 525 -25.71 -9.79 18.18
N SER A 526 -26.13 -10.84 18.91
CA SER A 526 -25.79 -11.01 20.32
C SER A 526 -24.29 -11.28 20.53
N ALA A 527 -23.70 -12.09 19.64
CA ALA A 527 -22.26 -12.34 19.62
C ALA A 527 -21.47 -11.05 19.31
N LEU A 528 -21.89 -10.30 18.29
CA LEU A 528 -21.28 -9.03 17.90
C LEU A 528 -21.36 -7.98 19.01
N SER A 529 -22.52 -7.80 19.64
CA SER A 529 -22.68 -6.90 20.78
C SER A 529 -21.73 -7.25 21.93
N SER A 530 -21.63 -8.54 22.26
CA SER A 530 -20.73 -9.03 23.31
C SER A 530 -19.26 -8.76 22.98
N SER A 531 -18.82 -9.05 21.76
CA SER A 531 -17.42 -8.84 21.32
C SER A 531 -17.04 -7.35 21.21
N SER A 532 -17.98 -6.52 20.73
CA SER A 532 -17.80 -5.07 20.57
C SER A 532 -17.60 -4.35 21.91
N SER A 533 -18.22 -4.84 22.99
CA SER A 533 -17.96 -4.33 24.35
C SER A 533 -16.48 -4.47 24.77
N GLY A 534 -15.77 -5.44 24.18
CA GLY A 534 -14.34 -5.61 24.31
C GLY A 534 -13.53 -5.00 23.16
N GLY A 535 -14.10 -4.15 22.32
CA GLY A 535 -13.42 -3.52 21.18
C GLY A 535 -12.98 -4.48 20.09
N ILE A 536 -13.58 -5.67 20.01
CA ILE A 536 -13.29 -6.68 18.98
C ILE A 536 -14.39 -6.59 17.92
N ARG A 537 -13.98 -6.55 16.64
CA ARG A 537 -14.88 -6.62 15.48
C ARG A 537 -14.56 -7.87 14.66
N HIS A 538 -15.57 -8.52 14.11
CA HIS A 538 -15.41 -9.83 13.48
C HIS A 538 -14.69 -9.75 12.14
N GLY A 539 -15.15 -8.89 11.22
CA GLY A 539 -14.45 -8.61 9.96
C GLY A 539 -14.47 -9.69 8.89
N ASP A 540 -15.27 -10.76 9.05
CA ASP A 540 -15.41 -11.85 8.06
C ASP A 540 -16.73 -12.61 8.30
N ILE A 541 -17.86 -11.91 8.28
CA ILE A 541 -19.19 -12.52 8.49
C ILE A 541 -19.68 -13.08 7.16
N ARG A 542 -19.84 -14.40 7.10
CA ARG A 542 -20.28 -15.16 5.93
C ARG A 542 -20.91 -16.49 6.37
N PRO A 543 -21.70 -17.18 5.52
CA PRO A 543 -22.41 -18.39 5.91
C PRO A 543 -21.51 -19.51 6.48
N GLU A 544 -20.28 -19.61 6.02
CA GLU A 544 -19.28 -20.59 6.45
C GLU A 544 -18.74 -20.32 7.86
N ASN A 545 -18.88 -19.07 8.33
CA ASN A 545 -18.41 -18.62 9.65
C ASN A 545 -19.55 -18.56 10.69
N VAL A 546 -20.70 -19.18 10.41
CA VAL A 546 -21.80 -19.30 11.37
C VAL A 546 -22.23 -20.77 11.44
N VAL A 547 -22.34 -21.31 12.65
CA VAL A 547 -22.75 -22.70 12.86
C VAL A 547 -24.08 -22.80 13.60
N TYR A 548 -24.92 -23.72 13.16
CA TYR A 548 -26.19 -24.08 13.73
C TYR A 548 -26.02 -25.26 14.69
N VAL A 549 -26.29 -25.02 15.97
CA VAL A 549 -26.07 -25.97 17.05
C VAL A 549 -27.39 -26.57 17.49
N THR A 550 -27.56 -27.87 17.24
CA THR A 550 -28.75 -28.64 17.62
C THR A 550 -28.48 -29.66 18.72
N SER A 551 -27.22 -30.09 18.87
CA SER A 551 -26.84 -31.17 19.78
C SER A 551 -26.83 -30.73 21.24
N GLY A 552 -27.45 -31.53 22.12
CA GLY A 552 -27.40 -31.33 23.57
C GLY A 552 -28.17 -30.12 24.10
N VAL A 553 -28.99 -29.46 23.28
CA VAL A 553 -29.74 -28.26 23.65
C VAL A 553 -31.24 -28.39 23.40
N ARG A 554 -32.04 -27.72 24.24
CA ARG A 554 -33.52 -27.73 24.12
C ARG A 554 -34.02 -26.93 22.93
N GLN A 555 -33.32 -25.85 22.60
CA GLN A 555 -33.62 -24.99 21.46
C GLN A 555 -32.34 -24.79 20.67
N PRO A 556 -32.36 -25.00 19.35
CA PRO A 556 -31.19 -24.80 18.54
C PRO A 556 -30.87 -23.31 18.45
N TYR A 557 -29.60 -23.00 18.21
CA TYR A 557 -29.10 -21.62 18.20
C TYR A 557 -27.89 -21.51 17.26
N PHE A 558 -27.55 -20.28 16.87
CA PHE A 558 -26.41 -20.02 16.00
C PHE A 558 -25.21 -19.51 16.80
N VAL A 559 -24.00 -19.91 16.40
CA VAL A 559 -22.73 -19.44 16.97
C VAL A 559 -21.88 -18.86 15.87
N LEU A 560 -21.37 -17.65 16.11
CA LEU A 560 -20.49 -16.95 15.19
C LEU A 560 -19.04 -17.42 15.41
N ILE A 561 -18.48 -18.16 14.46
CA ILE A 561 -17.11 -18.71 14.47
C ILE A 561 -16.22 -17.96 13.46
N GLY A 562 -14.96 -18.37 13.27
CA GLY A 562 -14.10 -17.76 12.24
C GLY A 562 -13.45 -16.43 12.65
N TRP A 563 -13.08 -16.29 13.92
CA TRP A 563 -12.46 -15.08 14.48
C TRP A 563 -10.98 -14.85 14.07
N GLY A 564 -10.47 -15.62 13.09
CA GLY A 564 -9.11 -15.48 12.56
C GLY A 564 -8.84 -14.15 11.85
N HIS A 565 -9.88 -13.45 11.38
CA HIS A 565 -9.76 -12.13 10.72
C HIS A 565 -10.24 -10.97 11.59
N ALA A 566 -10.45 -11.21 12.88
CA ALA A 566 -11.00 -10.20 13.78
C ALA A 566 -10.04 -9.03 14.04
N VAL A 567 -10.59 -7.82 14.01
CA VAL A 567 -9.90 -6.55 14.24
C VAL A 567 -10.00 -6.20 15.72
N LEU A 568 -8.84 -6.10 16.38
CA LEU A 568 -8.71 -5.72 17.80
C LEU A 568 -7.89 -4.43 17.96
N GLU A 569 -6.91 -4.22 17.08
CA GLU A 569 -5.95 -3.12 17.06
C GLU A 569 -6.05 -2.37 15.72
N GLU A 570 -5.61 -1.11 15.66
CA GLU A 570 -5.74 -0.28 14.43
C GLU A 570 -4.94 -0.80 13.23
N ARG A 571 -3.90 -1.61 13.48
CA ARG A 571 -3.07 -2.23 12.44
C ARG A 571 -3.75 -3.43 11.79
N ASP A 572 -4.75 -3.99 12.43
CA ASP A 572 -5.43 -5.19 11.94
C ASP A 572 -6.33 -4.83 10.76
N ARG A 573 -6.43 -5.77 9.81
CA ARG A 573 -7.23 -5.63 8.60
C ARG A 573 -8.29 -6.74 8.56
N PRO A 574 -9.54 -6.43 8.17
CA PRO A 574 -10.57 -7.44 7.97
C PRO A 574 -10.31 -8.28 6.72
N ALA A 575 -11.05 -9.38 6.57
CA ALA A 575 -11.08 -10.13 5.32
C ALA A 575 -11.80 -9.32 4.23
N MET A 576 -11.29 -9.40 3.00
CA MET A 576 -11.90 -8.75 1.84
C MET A 576 -12.70 -9.78 1.03
N ASN A 577 -14.00 -9.88 1.33
CA ASN A 577 -14.94 -10.72 0.62
C ASN A 577 -15.89 -9.84 -0.19
N LEU A 578 -15.84 -9.95 -1.53
CA LEU A 578 -16.63 -9.11 -2.43
C LEU A 578 -18.15 -9.21 -2.17
N HIS A 579 -18.64 -10.38 -1.74
CA HIS A 579 -20.06 -10.61 -1.51
C HIS A 579 -20.53 -10.13 -0.14
N PHE A 580 -19.73 -10.32 0.91
CA PHE A 580 -20.19 -10.14 2.29
C PHE A 580 -19.52 -9.00 3.06
N SER A 581 -18.35 -8.51 2.65
CA SER A 581 -17.71 -7.39 3.35
C SER A 581 -18.56 -6.11 3.29
N SER A 582 -18.50 -5.29 4.34
CA SER A 582 -19.21 -4.02 4.38
C SER A 582 -18.69 -3.04 3.32
N THR A 583 -19.51 -2.06 2.95
CA THR A 583 -19.14 -0.97 2.05
C THR A 583 -17.87 -0.27 2.55
N TYR A 584 -17.80 -0.01 3.86
CA TYR A 584 -16.64 0.65 4.48
C TYR A 584 -15.39 -0.24 4.47
N ALA A 585 -15.54 -1.56 4.67
CA ALA A 585 -14.43 -2.50 4.56
C ALA A 585 -13.86 -2.55 3.13
N LEU A 586 -14.72 -2.57 2.12
CA LEU A 586 -14.34 -2.56 0.71
C LEU A 586 -13.66 -1.24 0.29
N GLN A 587 -14.12 -0.10 0.82
CA GLN A 587 -13.57 1.23 0.47
C GLN A 587 -12.26 1.55 1.19
N GLU A 588 -12.19 1.29 2.51
CA GLU A 588 -11.10 1.79 3.37
C GLU A 588 -10.18 0.68 3.89
N GLY A 589 -10.51 -0.60 3.65
CA GLY A 589 -9.79 -1.74 4.22
C GLY A 589 -9.79 -1.72 5.76
N LYS A 590 -10.83 -1.16 6.36
CA LYS A 590 -11.03 -1.01 7.81
C LYS A 590 -12.50 -1.27 8.15
N LEU A 591 -12.78 -1.56 9.42
CA LEU A 591 -14.16 -1.71 9.91
C LEU A 591 -14.58 -0.45 10.67
N CYS A 592 -15.80 0.04 10.41
CA CYS A 592 -16.49 1.01 11.26
C CYS A 592 -17.42 0.28 12.25
N ALA A 593 -18.07 1.03 13.15
CA ALA A 593 -18.93 0.45 14.19
C ALA A 593 -20.14 -0.34 13.67
N ALA A 594 -20.62 -0.03 12.45
CA ALA A 594 -21.75 -0.70 11.81
C ALA A 594 -21.33 -1.79 10.80
N SER A 595 -20.03 -1.95 10.50
CA SER A 595 -19.57 -2.82 9.42
C SER A 595 -19.97 -4.28 9.58
N ASP A 596 -19.83 -4.85 10.79
CA ASP A 596 -20.23 -6.23 11.04
C ASP A 596 -21.76 -6.44 10.88
N ALA A 597 -22.57 -5.43 11.21
CA ALA A 597 -24.02 -5.51 11.03
C ALA A 597 -24.44 -5.42 9.56
N GLU A 598 -23.71 -4.62 8.76
CA GLU A 598 -23.90 -4.54 7.32
C GLU A 598 -23.56 -5.88 6.65
N SER A 599 -22.43 -6.49 7.02
CA SER A 599 -22.04 -7.83 6.56
C SER A 599 -23.04 -8.91 6.94
N LEU A 600 -23.60 -8.85 8.16
CA LEU A 600 -24.67 -9.75 8.60
C LEU A 600 -25.91 -9.64 7.71
N ILE A 601 -26.26 -8.45 7.21
CA ILE A 601 -27.38 -8.28 6.29
C ILE A 601 -27.12 -8.91 4.94
N TYR A 602 -25.92 -8.76 4.38
CA TYR A 602 -25.57 -9.41 3.11
C TYR A 602 -25.60 -10.93 3.23
N MET A 603 -25.10 -11.47 4.34
CA MET A 603 -25.21 -12.90 4.64
C MET A 603 -26.68 -13.34 4.72
N LEU A 604 -27.52 -12.66 5.50
CA LEU A 604 -28.95 -13.00 5.61
C LEU A 604 -29.70 -12.87 4.29
N TYR A 605 -29.39 -11.83 3.50
CA TYR A 605 -29.98 -11.63 2.18
C TYR A 605 -29.70 -12.84 1.28
N PHE A 606 -28.45 -13.29 1.24
CA PHE A 606 -28.05 -14.48 0.49
C PHE A 606 -28.71 -15.75 1.01
N CYS A 607 -28.64 -16.02 2.33
CA CYS A 607 -29.21 -17.22 2.93
C CYS A 607 -30.73 -17.33 2.73
N CYS A 608 -31.43 -16.20 2.61
CA CYS A 608 -32.86 -16.15 2.31
C CYS A 608 -33.18 -16.27 0.79
N GLY A 609 -32.19 -16.66 -0.03
CA GLY A 609 -32.33 -16.84 -1.48
C GLY A 609 -32.29 -15.54 -2.27
N GLY A 610 -31.55 -14.53 -1.80
CA GLY A 610 -31.26 -13.32 -2.54
C GLY A 610 -30.17 -13.56 -3.59
N ASP A 611 -30.31 -12.96 -4.76
CA ASP A 611 -29.37 -13.14 -5.87
C ASP A 611 -28.11 -12.31 -5.62
N LEU A 612 -26.98 -12.98 -5.42
CA LEU A 612 -25.67 -12.34 -5.43
C LEU A 612 -25.16 -12.30 -6.89
N PRO A 613 -24.73 -11.14 -7.39
CA PRO A 613 -24.11 -11.06 -8.71
C PRO A 613 -22.75 -11.75 -8.70
N ASP A 614 -22.28 -12.17 -9.87
CA ASP A 614 -20.88 -12.54 -10.06
C ASP A 614 -20.02 -11.28 -9.94
N LEU A 615 -19.19 -11.23 -8.91
CA LEU A 615 -18.34 -10.09 -8.59
C LEU A 615 -16.87 -10.47 -8.80
N ASP A 616 -16.20 -9.75 -9.66
CA ASP A 616 -14.76 -9.91 -9.98
C ASP A 616 -13.90 -8.77 -9.41
N SER A 617 -14.54 -7.69 -8.93
CA SER A 617 -13.90 -6.44 -8.54
C SER A 617 -14.60 -5.79 -7.34
N VAL A 618 -13.82 -5.01 -6.58
CA VAL A 618 -14.33 -4.21 -5.46
C VAL A 618 -15.31 -3.15 -5.95
N GLU A 619 -15.08 -2.58 -7.14
CA GLU A 619 -15.97 -1.60 -7.77
C GLU A 619 -17.33 -2.19 -8.12
N GLY A 620 -17.37 -3.38 -8.74
CA GLY A 620 -18.62 -4.07 -9.02
C GLY A 620 -19.39 -4.38 -7.74
N ALA A 621 -18.67 -4.78 -6.69
CA ALA A 621 -19.22 -5.07 -5.38
C ALA A 621 -19.86 -3.83 -4.73
N LEU A 622 -19.21 -2.66 -4.81
CA LEU A 622 -19.74 -1.39 -4.30
C LEU A 622 -20.94 -0.90 -5.12
N GLN A 623 -20.89 -1.00 -6.45
CA GLN A 623 -21.99 -0.59 -7.32
C GLN A 623 -23.24 -1.45 -7.09
N TRP A 624 -23.08 -2.76 -6.86
CA TRP A 624 -24.18 -3.63 -6.49
C TRP A 624 -24.81 -3.23 -5.17
N ARG A 625 -24.01 -2.89 -4.14
CA ARG A 625 -24.52 -2.43 -2.84
C ARG A 625 -25.31 -1.14 -2.98
N GLU A 626 -24.75 -0.13 -3.66
CA GLU A 626 -25.42 1.14 -3.91
C GLU A 626 -26.75 0.94 -4.64
N THR A 627 -26.74 0.12 -5.70
CA THR A 627 -27.94 -0.18 -6.48
C THR A 627 -28.98 -0.95 -5.67
N SER A 628 -28.54 -1.93 -4.88
CA SER A 628 -29.43 -2.82 -4.10
C SER A 628 -30.07 -2.10 -2.92
N TRP A 629 -29.33 -1.24 -2.22
CA TRP A 629 -29.84 -0.39 -1.17
C TRP A 629 -30.80 0.68 -1.72
N SER A 630 -30.41 1.42 -2.77
CA SER A 630 -31.24 2.48 -3.36
C SER A 630 -32.56 1.96 -3.96
N LYS A 631 -32.53 0.78 -4.61
CA LYS A 631 -33.73 0.11 -5.14
C LYS A 631 -34.49 -0.70 -4.08
N ARG A 632 -34.00 -0.72 -2.83
CA ARG A 632 -34.56 -1.48 -1.70
C ARG A 632 -34.67 -2.99 -1.93
N LEU A 633 -33.81 -3.58 -2.77
CA LEU A 633 -33.86 -5.01 -3.11
C LEU A 633 -33.61 -5.89 -1.88
N ILE A 634 -32.64 -5.50 -1.06
CA ILE A 634 -32.28 -6.21 0.18
C ILE A 634 -33.43 -6.16 1.18
N GLN A 635 -33.98 -4.97 1.41
CA GLN A 635 -35.07 -4.75 2.36
C GLN A 635 -36.38 -5.41 1.91
N GLN A 636 -36.65 -5.48 0.60
CA GLN A 636 -37.79 -6.22 0.06
C GLN A 636 -37.62 -7.71 0.31
N LYS A 637 -36.50 -8.29 -0.09
CA LYS A 637 -36.25 -9.73 0.08
C LYS A 637 -36.30 -10.16 1.54
N LEU A 638 -35.64 -9.42 2.44
CA LEU A 638 -35.69 -9.70 3.87
C LEU A 638 -37.08 -9.43 4.47
N GLY A 639 -37.85 -8.52 3.88
CA GLY A 639 -39.23 -8.22 4.27
C GLY A 639 -40.24 -9.30 3.92
N ASP A 640 -40.01 -9.99 2.79
CA ASP A 640 -40.81 -11.17 2.39
C ASP A 640 -40.61 -12.32 3.39
N VAL A 641 -39.43 -12.40 4.01
CA VAL A 641 -39.15 -13.35 5.09
C VAL A 641 -39.74 -12.88 6.41
N SER A 642 -39.46 -11.65 6.83
CA SER A 642 -39.99 -11.11 8.07
C SER A 642 -39.95 -9.58 8.15
N THR A 643 -41.04 -9.01 8.67
CA THR A 643 -41.13 -7.55 8.89
C THR A 643 -40.04 -7.01 9.82
N ILE A 644 -39.58 -7.79 10.80
CA ILE A 644 -38.51 -7.36 11.71
C ILE A 644 -37.14 -7.32 11.03
N LEU A 645 -36.87 -8.26 10.12
CA LEU A 645 -35.61 -8.29 9.36
C LEU A 645 -35.54 -7.13 8.37
N LYS A 646 -36.67 -6.80 7.72
CA LYS A 646 -36.78 -5.57 6.93
C LYS A 646 -36.55 -4.31 7.75
N ALA A 647 -37.16 -4.23 8.93
CA ALA A 647 -36.97 -3.06 9.80
C ALA A 647 -35.51 -2.94 10.25
N PHE A 648 -34.84 -4.06 10.54
CA PHE A 648 -33.43 -4.08 10.89
C PHE A 648 -32.54 -3.65 9.73
N SER A 649 -32.83 -4.12 8.50
CA SER A 649 -32.08 -3.70 7.31
C SER A 649 -32.31 -2.23 6.96
N ASP A 650 -33.55 -1.72 7.06
CA ASP A 650 -33.84 -0.28 6.93
C ASP A 650 -33.04 0.56 7.96
N TYR A 651 -32.80 0.03 9.16
CA TYR A 651 -31.98 0.73 10.18
C TYR A 651 -30.48 0.70 9.88
N VAL A 652 -29.93 -0.45 9.52
CA VAL A 652 -28.49 -0.53 9.19
C VAL A 652 -28.17 0.26 7.93
N ASP A 653 -29.05 0.28 6.93
CA ASP A 653 -28.93 1.13 5.73
C ASP A 653 -28.70 2.61 6.11
N SER A 654 -29.42 3.11 7.13
CA SER A 654 -29.24 4.49 7.62
C SER A 654 -27.88 4.76 8.30
N LEU A 655 -27.15 3.70 8.65
CA LEU A 655 -25.84 3.75 9.30
C LEU A 655 -24.68 3.38 8.37
N CYS A 656 -24.95 2.82 7.19
CA CYS A 656 -23.94 2.42 6.21
C CYS A 656 -22.99 3.59 5.90
N GLY A 657 -21.68 3.35 5.98
CA GLY A 657 -20.65 4.37 5.74
C GLY A 657 -20.54 5.45 6.84
N THR A 658 -21.31 5.37 7.92
CA THR A 658 -21.22 6.31 9.05
C THR A 658 -20.41 5.74 10.22
N PRO A 659 -19.82 6.60 11.08
CA PRO A 659 -19.14 6.16 12.29
C PRO A 659 -20.11 5.88 13.45
N TYR A 660 -21.42 6.04 13.27
CA TYR A 660 -22.39 5.91 14.35
C TYR A 660 -22.48 4.47 14.86
N PRO A 661 -22.53 4.25 16.18
CA PRO A 661 -22.64 2.92 16.75
C PRO A 661 -24.04 2.34 16.54
N LEU A 662 -24.10 1.01 16.38
CA LEU A 662 -25.33 0.26 16.31
C LEU A 662 -25.97 0.11 17.70
N ASP A 663 -27.26 0.44 17.82
CA ASP A 663 -28.03 0.20 19.04
C ASP A 663 -28.49 -1.28 19.12
N CYS A 664 -27.54 -2.15 19.48
CA CYS A 664 -27.76 -3.59 19.55
C CYS A 664 -28.89 -3.96 20.53
N ASP A 665 -28.98 -3.26 21.67
CA ASP A 665 -29.91 -3.60 22.76
C ASP A 665 -31.38 -3.42 22.36
N ILE A 666 -31.70 -2.41 21.55
CA ILE A 666 -33.05 -2.25 21.00
C ILE A 666 -33.39 -3.39 20.04
N TRP A 667 -32.46 -3.74 19.14
CA TRP A 667 -32.71 -4.75 18.11
C TRP A 667 -32.77 -6.17 18.67
N LEU A 668 -31.90 -6.52 19.60
CA LEU A 668 -31.93 -7.80 20.31
C LEU A 668 -33.27 -8.01 21.02
N ARG A 669 -33.80 -6.97 21.71
CA ARG A 669 -35.13 -7.04 22.33
C ARG A 669 -36.25 -7.24 21.31
N ARG A 670 -36.20 -6.54 20.16
CA ARG A 670 -37.24 -6.66 19.12
C ARG A 670 -37.20 -8.02 18.42
N LEU A 671 -36.02 -8.53 18.09
CA LEU A 671 -35.84 -9.85 17.48
C LEU A 671 -36.29 -10.96 18.43
N LYS A 672 -35.89 -10.90 19.71
CA LYS A 672 -36.29 -11.86 20.73
C LYS A 672 -37.81 -11.93 20.93
N ARG A 673 -38.50 -10.79 20.88
CA ARG A 673 -39.97 -10.76 20.99
C ARG A 673 -40.64 -11.52 19.85
N ASN A 674 -40.17 -11.33 18.62
CA ASN A 674 -40.71 -12.05 17.45
C ASN A 674 -40.45 -13.56 17.54
N LEU A 675 -39.29 -13.98 18.07
CA LEU A 675 -39.01 -15.41 18.33
C LEU A 675 -39.88 -16.02 19.44
N SER A 676 -40.44 -15.21 20.33
CA SER A 676 -41.27 -15.66 21.46
C SER A 676 -42.77 -15.65 21.15
N GLU A 677 -43.22 -14.93 20.12
CA GLU A 677 -44.64 -14.77 19.79
C GLU A 677 -45.25 -16.03 19.12
N ASP A 678 -44.44 -16.96 18.59
CA ASP A 678 -44.89 -18.23 17.99
C ASP A 678 -44.82 -19.46 18.93
N HIS A 679 -44.15 -19.37 20.07
CA HIS A 679 -44.29 -20.36 21.14
C HIS A 679 -45.52 -20.00 21.96
N GLY A 680 -46.65 -20.56 21.52
CA GLY A 680 -47.97 -20.29 22.05
C GLY A 680 -48.06 -20.29 23.57
N LYS A 681 -49.06 -19.54 24.05
CA LYS A 681 -49.61 -19.60 25.41
C LYS A 681 -49.46 -21.00 26.01
N ASP A 682 -48.44 -21.22 26.83
CA ASP A 682 -48.53 -22.19 27.90
C ASP A 682 -49.57 -21.63 28.87
N ILE A 683 -50.80 -22.11 28.69
CA ILE A 683 -51.86 -21.95 29.67
C ILE A 683 -51.35 -22.67 30.92
N GLU A 684 -51.01 -21.90 31.94
CA GLU A 684 -50.96 -22.38 33.32
C GLU A 684 -52.33 -23.02 33.62
N THR A 685 -52.48 -24.32 33.41
CA THR A 685 -53.54 -25.09 34.07
C THR A 685 -53.11 -25.26 35.51
N SER A 686 -53.56 -24.32 36.34
CA SER A 686 -53.79 -24.61 37.75
C SER A 686 -54.78 -25.78 37.84
N GLY A 687 -54.34 -26.89 38.39
CA GLY A 687 -55.13 -28.09 38.66
C GLY A 687 -54.36 -29.06 39.53
#